data_AF-A0A959MSJ4-F1
#
_entry.id   AF-A0A959MSJ4-F1
#
_cell.length_a   1.000
_cell.length_b   1.000
_cell.length_c   1.000
_cell.angle_alpha   90.00
_cell.angle_beta   90.00
_cell.angle_gamma   90.00
#
_symmetry.space_group_name_H-M   'P 1'
#
loop_
_entity.id
_entity.type
_entity.pdbx_description
1 polymer ?
#
loop_
_entity_poly.entity_id
_entity_poly.type
_entity_poly.pdbx_seq_one_letter_code
_entity_poly.pdbx_strand_id
1 'polypeptide(L)'
;MDKIIEGFYKLLLVVYFLIEKLGFFGAFFLILFIFSLVVIYLIIEDSDRIEKLKSNVFYPFFKFFKFFPNKYIASEISSQITAFLNKEVIKKIPNSPKVKVKIRWVINPDDPIFKKNGVLILRLKHDDDQTKNVLSAGLMVIQQTTCSYIRENIDTNILKAIDLSLLTKLANKLGNHGKVVNKKFFLDPELSNEKLISDLYSKIIEVDKGGYFIPIFINELEIAGEGIYSSGDYSDKSRDVVSLLDYLLTVAKRKVGTQIKLSFVNMTFNFGIILLAKTAKQESQGLVPYINSLNVHLRKGAQHIYIVSFPPAKSFFKKFIDHLKKDKRLNLQLLSTNSSLEITQDYTKKTEISIAFLTKDEVHYDSNFNNVIDELGILKDSILEGVVVDISIDFAVVKVNDFDCYITVDECSWYRVDSCSDSLSMGDVLNFKVIEIDYSIGSVLLSRKLDENDPWKQNEVPEIGDKIDVEITNVLQASFKGVLENGLEAYIPKREISWIELPEDELLQYVGKKFNMIVTDKVDSERALVCSLRDLEPDPWKNIHKEYFVGRELNGKIIEINEFNVLLDIGNNLTGRIPSIYLKESGYEFADYMNNLVIGQGLEVFVSKVFLGRKYIRLNLTRNKSKRGENKAITVKKKNKNK
;
A
#
# COMPACT_ATOMS: atom_id res chain seq x y z
N MET A 1 -31.24 3.81 -46.63
CA MET A 1 -31.14 2.38 -46.24
C MET A 1 -31.06 1.49 -47.46
N ASP A 2 -31.86 1.71 -48.50
CA ASP A 2 -31.93 0.80 -49.66
C ASP A 2 -30.61 0.60 -50.42
N LYS A 3 -29.79 1.65 -50.60
CA LYS A 3 -28.45 1.51 -51.22
C LYS A 3 -27.45 0.70 -50.40
N ILE A 4 -27.60 0.66 -49.07
CA ILE A 4 -26.73 -0.12 -48.17
C ILE A 4 -27.16 -1.58 -48.18
N ILE A 5 -28.47 -1.84 -48.19
CA ILE A 5 -29.05 -3.18 -48.28
C ILE A 5 -28.71 -3.82 -49.64
N GLU A 6 -28.79 -3.05 -50.73
CA GLU A 6 -28.41 -3.53 -52.07
C GLU A 6 -26.91 -3.84 -52.18
N GLY A 7 -26.06 -3.04 -51.51
CA GLY A 7 -24.62 -3.31 -51.41
C GLY A 7 -24.31 -4.58 -50.61
N PHE A 8 -25.03 -4.81 -49.51
CA PHE A 8 -24.86 -6.01 -48.67
C PHE A 8 -25.32 -7.28 -49.39
N TYR A 9 -26.39 -7.20 -50.19
CA TYR A 9 -26.88 -8.31 -51.01
C TYR A 9 -25.89 -8.71 -52.11
N LYS A 10 -25.28 -7.72 -52.78
CA LYS A 10 -24.23 -7.96 -53.79
C LYS A 10 -22.99 -8.61 -53.17
N LEU A 11 -22.61 -8.19 -51.96
CA LEU A 11 -21.48 -8.80 -51.24
C LEU A 11 -21.77 -10.26 -50.84
N LEU A 12 -22.98 -10.54 -50.36
CA LEU A 12 -23.42 -11.89 -50.01
C LEU A 12 -23.45 -12.83 -51.22
N LEU A 13 -23.87 -12.33 -52.38
CA LEU A 13 -23.85 -13.06 -53.65
C LEU A 13 -22.42 -13.40 -54.11
N VAL A 14 -21.47 -12.46 -53.96
CA VAL A 14 -20.07 -12.68 -54.30
C VAL A 14 -19.43 -13.71 -53.35
N VAL A 15 -19.74 -13.63 -52.06
CA VAL A 15 -19.26 -14.60 -51.05
C VAL A 15 -19.84 -15.99 -51.31
N TYR A 16 -21.14 -16.08 -51.63
CA TYR A 16 -21.80 -17.34 -52.00
C TYR A 16 -21.14 -17.98 -53.23
N PHE A 17 -20.88 -17.20 -54.28
CA PHE A 17 -20.23 -17.68 -55.51
C PHE A 17 -18.78 -18.14 -55.29
N LEU A 18 -18.05 -17.47 -54.39
CA LEU A 18 -16.70 -17.87 -53.99
C LEU A 18 -16.70 -19.17 -53.19
N ILE A 19 -17.65 -19.36 -52.29
CA ILE A 19 -17.83 -20.59 -51.50
C ILE A 19 -18.15 -21.79 -52.41
N GLU A 20 -18.98 -21.58 -53.45
CA GLU A 20 -19.37 -22.64 -54.40
C GLU A 20 -18.20 -23.11 -55.27
N LYS A 21 -17.27 -22.21 -55.65
CA LYS A 21 -16.09 -22.54 -56.46
C LYS A 21 -14.90 -23.13 -55.70
N LEU A 22 -14.77 -22.83 -54.41
CA LEU A 22 -13.57 -23.14 -53.62
C LEU A 22 -13.67 -24.44 -52.82
N GLY A 23 -14.83 -25.11 -52.83
CA GLY A 23 -15.09 -26.30 -52.04
C GLY A 23 -15.08 -26.04 -50.52
N PHE A 24 -15.36 -27.08 -49.72
CA PHE A 24 -15.53 -26.97 -48.27
C PHE A 24 -14.31 -26.34 -47.55
N PHE A 25 -13.09 -26.71 -47.97
CA PHE A 25 -11.87 -26.18 -47.37
C PHE A 25 -11.62 -24.71 -47.70
N GLY A 26 -11.88 -24.27 -48.94
CA GLY A 26 -11.68 -22.87 -49.28
C GLY A 26 -12.78 -21.96 -48.72
N ALA A 27 -14.00 -22.47 -48.54
CA ALA A 27 -15.06 -21.78 -47.79
C ALA A 27 -14.68 -21.56 -46.32
N PHE A 28 -14.06 -22.56 -45.68
CA PHE A 28 -13.55 -22.45 -44.31
C PHE A 28 -12.47 -21.36 -44.19
N PHE A 29 -11.50 -21.32 -45.11
CA PHE A 29 -10.46 -20.28 -45.11
C PHE A 29 -11.02 -18.89 -45.43
N LEU A 30 -12.03 -18.78 -46.30
CA LEU A 30 -12.68 -17.50 -46.60
C LEU A 30 -13.45 -16.97 -45.39
N ILE A 31 -14.15 -17.83 -44.65
CA ILE A 31 -14.84 -17.47 -43.41
C ILE A 31 -13.82 -17.03 -42.35
N LEU A 32 -12.70 -17.75 -42.21
CA LEU A 32 -11.61 -17.36 -41.30
C LEU A 32 -10.99 -16.01 -41.69
N PHE A 33 -10.83 -15.74 -42.98
CA PHE A 33 -10.29 -14.49 -43.49
C PHE A 33 -11.26 -13.31 -43.28
N ILE A 34 -12.55 -13.52 -43.53
CA ILE A 34 -13.60 -12.52 -43.26
C ILE A 34 -13.72 -12.27 -41.75
N PHE A 35 -13.67 -13.33 -40.93
CA PHE A 35 -13.66 -13.21 -39.47
C PHE A 35 -12.43 -12.43 -39.00
N SER A 36 -11.25 -12.71 -39.54
CA SER A 36 -10.03 -11.95 -39.31
C SER A 36 -10.19 -10.48 -39.68
N LEU A 37 -10.78 -10.17 -40.84
CA LEU A 37 -11.03 -8.79 -41.28
C LEU A 37 -12.06 -8.07 -40.40
N VAL A 38 -13.11 -8.76 -39.94
CA VAL A 38 -14.08 -8.21 -38.99
C VAL A 38 -13.42 -7.96 -37.64
N VAL A 39 -12.56 -8.87 -37.17
CA VAL A 39 -11.76 -8.68 -35.96
C VAL A 39 -10.80 -7.50 -36.12
N ILE A 40 -10.12 -7.36 -37.28
CA ILE A 40 -9.23 -6.22 -37.59
C ILE A 40 -10.02 -4.91 -37.67
N TYR A 41 -11.22 -4.92 -38.25
CA TYR A 41 -12.10 -3.75 -38.33
C TYR A 41 -12.60 -3.34 -36.93
N LEU A 42 -13.02 -4.30 -36.11
CA LEU A 42 -13.36 -4.09 -34.71
C LEU A 42 -12.15 -3.62 -33.87
N ILE A 43 -10.93 -4.02 -34.24
CA ILE A 43 -9.66 -3.51 -33.68
C ILE A 43 -9.39 -2.06 -34.08
N ILE A 44 -9.90 -1.58 -35.22
CA ILE A 44 -9.70 -0.20 -35.68
C ILE A 44 -10.76 0.75 -35.11
N GLU A 45 -11.99 0.27 -34.88
CA GLU A 45 -13.14 1.14 -34.57
C GLU A 45 -13.33 1.45 -33.07
N ASP A 46 -12.86 0.59 -32.13
CA ASP A 46 -13.07 0.82 -30.70
C ASP A 46 -11.88 0.36 -29.83
N SER A 47 -10.98 1.28 -29.50
CA SER A 47 -9.74 0.97 -28.74
C SER A 47 -9.99 0.49 -27.31
N ASP A 48 -11.18 0.72 -26.75
CA ASP A 48 -11.51 0.41 -25.35
C ASP A 48 -12.00 -1.05 -25.15
N ARG A 49 -12.51 -1.73 -26.21
CA ARG A 49 -12.87 -3.17 -26.15
C ARG A 49 -11.67 -4.08 -26.37
N ILE A 50 -10.62 -3.56 -26.99
CA ILE A 50 -9.43 -4.30 -27.40
C ILE A 50 -8.59 -4.76 -26.22
N GLU A 51 -8.43 -3.97 -25.16
CA GLU A 51 -7.59 -4.37 -24.02
C GLU A 51 -8.13 -5.60 -23.30
N LYS A 52 -9.46 -5.67 -23.16
CA LYS A 52 -10.15 -6.78 -22.50
C LYS A 52 -10.24 -8.04 -23.36
N LEU A 53 -10.28 -7.87 -24.68
CA LEU A 53 -10.29 -8.98 -25.64
C LEU A 53 -8.86 -9.52 -25.89
N LYS A 54 -7.85 -8.63 -25.84
CA LYS A 54 -6.43 -8.99 -25.85
C LYS A 54 -6.02 -9.80 -24.61
N SER A 55 -6.56 -9.50 -23.42
CA SER A 55 -6.29 -10.28 -22.22
C SER A 55 -6.94 -11.66 -22.28
N ASN A 56 -8.23 -11.73 -22.59
CA ASN A 56 -8.99 -12.98 -22.42
C ASN A 56 -8.87 -13.97 -23.59
N VAL A 57 -8.68 -13.50 -24.83
CA VAL A 57 -8.66 -14.38 -26.03
C VAL A 57 -7.25 -14.90 -26.32
N PHE A 58 -6.23 -14.09 -26.04
CA PHE A 58 -4.85 -14.45 -26.36
C PHE A 58 -4.05 -15.03 -25.18
N TYR A 59 -4.63 -15.15 -23.98
CA TYR A 59 -3.96 -15.78 -22.82
C TYR A 59 -3.37 -17.18 -23.16
N PRO A 60 -4.07 -18.09 -23.87
CA PRO A 60 -3.49 -19.37 -24.28
C PRO A 60 -2.40 -19.22 -25.34
N PHE A 61 -2.52 -18.24 -26.24
CA PHE A 61 -1.61 -18.00 -27.36
C PHE A 61 -0.30 -17.31 -26.93
N PHE A 62 -0.34 -16.40 -25.96
CA PHE A 62 0.83 -15.69 -25.44
C PHE A 62 1.66 -16.55 -24.49
N LYS A 63 1.06 -17.52 -23.79
CA LYS A 63 1.81 -18.52 -23.00
C LYS A 63 2.79 -19.34 -23.86
N PHE A 64 2.52 -19.50 -25.15
CA PHE A 64 3.35 -20.28 -26.07
C PHE A 64 4.48 -19.48 -26.75
N PHE A 65 4.40 -18.15 -26.83
CA PHE A 65 5.40 -17.31 -27.53
C PHE A 65 6.02 -16.26 -26.58
N LYS A 66 7.25 -16.51 -26.10
CA LYS A 66 8.04 -15.66 -25.17
C LYS A 66 8.39 -14.23 -25.66
N PHE A 67 7.87 -13.79 -26.81
CA PHE A 67 8.31 -12.55 -27.48
C PHE A 67 7.54 -11.26 -27.07
N PHE A 68 6.40 -11.37 -26.37
CA PHE A 68 5.54 -10.21 -26.03
C PHE A 68 5.11 -10.02 -24.54
N PRO A 69 5.76 -10.62 -23.52
CA PRO A 69 5.25 -10.60 -22.13
C PRO A 69 5.05 -9.18 -21.57
N ASN A 70 6.02 -8.28 -21.75
CA ASN A 70 5.98 -6.96 -21.12
C ASN A 70 4.84 -6.06 -21.65
N LYS A 71 4.54 -6.13 -22.95
CA LYS A 71 3.42 -5.36 -23.53
C LYS A 71 2.06 -5.89 -23.09
N TYR A 72 1.94 -7.21 -22.94
CA TYR A 72 0.73 -7.86 -22.45
C TYR A 72 0.49 -7.49 -20.98
N ILE A 73 1.47 -7.69 -20.11
CA ILE A 73 1.38 -7.39 -18.68
C ILE A 73 1.03 -5.91 -18.46
N ALA A 74 1.70 -5.00 -19.18
CA ALA A 74 1.37 -3.57 -19.09
C ALA A 74 -0.08 -3.26 -19.48
N SER A 75 -0.62 -3.94 -20.51
CA SER A 75 -2.02 -3.78 -20.93
C SER A 75 -2.99 -4.34 -19.89
N GLU A 76 -2.68 -5.49 -19.30
CA GLU A 76 -3.49 -6.12 -18.26
C GLU A 76 -3.59 -5.23 -17.02
N ILE A 77 -2.44 -4.76 -16.52
CA ILE A 77 -2.41 -3.85 -15.37
C ILE A 77 -3.18 -2.56 -15.69
N SER A 78 -2.97 -1.98 -16.89
CA SER A 78 -3.67 -0.76 -17.31
C SER A 78 -5.18 -0.96 -17.32
N SER A 79 -5.64 -2.11 -17.81
CA SER A 79 -7.06 -2.45 -17.89
C SER A 79 -7.68 -2.63 -16.51
N GLN A 80 -7.01 -3.33 -15.60
CA GLN A 80 -7.49 -3.55 -14.23
C GLN A 80 -7.65 -2.23 -13.47
N ILE A 81 -6.65 -1.35 -13.51
CA ILE A 81 -6.70 -0.04 -12.83
C ILE A 81 -7.74 0.87 -13.47
N THR A 82 -7.75 0.95 -14.81
CA THR A 82 -8.74 1.76 -15.55
C THR A 82 -10.16 1.29 -15.27
N ALA A 83 -10.38 -0.03 -15.19
CA ALA A 83 -11.68 -0.59 -14.86
C ALA A 83 -12.08 -0.27 -13.42
N PHE A 84 -11.17 -0.41 -12.46
CA PHE A 84 -11.39 -0.06 -11.06
C PHE A 84 -11.79 1.41 -10.91
N LEU A 85 -10.95 2.34 -11.37
CA LEU A 85 -11.19 3.78 -11.22
C LEU A 85 -12.51 4.19 -11.87
N ASN A 86 -12.73 3.79 -13.13
CA ASN A 86 -13.94 4.20 -13.84
C ASN A 86 -15.21 3.59 -13.27
N LYS A 87 -15.20 2.33 -12.81
CA LYS A 87 -16.41 1.65 -12.36
C LYS A 87 -16.70 1.85 -10.87
N GLU A 88 -15.67 1.91 -10.03
CA GLU A 88 -15.80 1.91 -8.57
C GLU A 88 -15.62 3.29 -7.95
N VAL A 89 -14.83 4.16 -8.58
CA VAL A 89 -14.56 5.52 -8.07
C VAL A 89 -15.35 6.55 -8.88
N ILE A 90 -14.95 6.80 -10.12
CA ILE A 90 -15.45 7.87 -10.99
C ILE A 90 -16.95 7.72 -11.25
N LYS A 91 -17.46 6.51 -11.52
CA LYS A 91 -18.90 6.30 -11.72
C LYS A 91 -19.75 6.72 -10.50
N LYS A 92 -19.18 6.71 -9.29
CA LYS A 92 -19.86 7.09 -8.04
C LYS A 92 -19.70 8.59 -7.71
N ILE A 93 -18.88 9.32 -8.47
CA ILE A 93 -18.65 10.76 -8.33
C ILE A 93 -19.33 11.45 -9.54
N PRO A 94 -20.38 12.28 -9.33
CA PRO A 94 -21.02 13.00 -10.41
C PRO A 94 -20.04 13.84 -11.25
N ASN A 95 -20.27 13.92 -12.56
CA ASN A 95 -19.54 14.80 -13.51
C ASN A 95 -18.01 14.60 -13.60
N SER A 96 -17.45 13.57 -12.96
CA SER A 96 -16.01 13.29 -13.02
C SER A 96 -15.60 12.68 -14.39
N PRO A 97 -14.51 13.17 -15.03
CA PRO A 97 -14.06 12.67 -16.32
C PRO A 97 -13.52 11.24 -16.20
N LYS A 98 -13.79 10.41 -17.23
CA LYS A 98 -13.20 9.07 -17.29
C LYS A 98 -11.68 9.15 -17.34
N VAL A 99 -11.04 8.29 -16.54
CA VAL A 99 -9.59 8.14 -16.50
C VAL A 99 -9.16 7.07 -17.50
N LYS A 100 -8.11 7.34 -18.28
CA LYS A 100 -7.43 6.35 -19.12
C LYS A 100 -5.99 6.19 -18.66
N VAL A 101 -5.62 4.96 -18.27
CA VAL A 101 -4.26 4.63 -17.80
C VAL A 101 -3.53 3.84 -18.87
N LYS A 102 -2.25 4.16 -19.10
CA LYS A 102 -1.37 3.37 -19.96
C LYS A 102 -0.03 3.16 -19.29
N ILE A 103 0.33 1.92 -19.04
CA ILE A 103 1.59 1.56 -18.40
C ILE A 103 2.70 1.41 -19.42
N ARG A 104 3.89 1.90 -19.07
CA ARG A 104 5.13 1.65 -19.78
C ARG A 104 6.18 1.17 -18.78
N TRP A 105 6.86 0.08 -19.13
CA TRP A 105 8.04 -0.34 -18.37
C TRP A 105 9.16 0.68 -18.54
N VAL A 106 9.98 0.86 -17.51
CA VAL A 106 11.14 1.75 -17.57
C VAL A 106 12.08 1.26 -18.66
N ILE A 107 12.42 2.13 -19.62
CA ILE A 107 13.47 1.89 -20.61
C ILE A 107 14.67 2.79 -20.31
N ASN A 108 14.44 4.06 -19.93
CA ASN A 108 15.48 4.98 -19.45
C ASN A 108 15.10 5.62 -18.09
N PRO A 109 16.09 5.94 -17.22
CA PRO A 109 15.88 6.59 -15.92
C PRO A 109 15.22 7.98 -15.96
N ASP A 110 15.15 8.62 -17.13
CA ASP A 110 14.70 10.01 -17.28
C ASP A 110 13.33 10.18 -18.00
N ASP A 111 12.67 9.11 -18.46
CA ASP A 111 11.40 9.13 -19.24
C ASP A 111 10.14 9.70 -18.53
N PRO A 112 9.77 10.97 -18.55
CA PRO A 112 9.00 11.54 -17.43
C PRO A 112 7.54 11.03 -17.32
N ILE A 113 6.99 11.06 -16.10
CA ILE A 113 5.57 10.78 -15.85
C ILE A 113 4.79 11.95 -16.45
N PHE A 114 4.06 11.70 -17.53
CA PHE A 114 3.34 12.76 -18.21
C PHE A 114 1.93 12.36 -18.57
N LYS A 115 1.01 13.30 -18.34
CA LYS A 115 -0.33 13.30 -18.93
C LYS A 115 -0.20 13.73 -20.38
N LYS A 116 -0.35 12.78 -21.33
CA LYS A 116 -0.35 13.09 -22.77
C LYS A 116 -1.73 12.78 -23.34
N ASN A 117 -2.41 13.79 -23.89
CA ASN A 117 -3.74 13.67 -24.48
C ASN A 117 -4.79 13.00 -23.55
N GLY A 118 -4.73 13.30 -22.24
CA GLY A 118 -5.66 12.71 -21.26
C GLY A 118 -5.34 11.28 -20.82
N VAL A 119 -4.19 10.72 -21.24
CA VAL A 119 -3.71 9.41 -20.81
C VAL A 119 -2.57 9.56 -19.80
N LEU A 120 -2.66 8.83 -18.68
CA LEU A 120 -1.60 8.76 -17.67
C LEU A 120 -0.56 7.72 -18.07
N ILE A 121 0.72 8.12 -18.16
CA ILE A 121 1.82 7.19 -18.47
C ILE A 121 2.63 6.93 -17.21
N LEU A 122 2.55 5.69 -16.69
CA LEU A 122 3.30 5.26 -15.50
C LEU A 122 4.54 4.45 -15.86
N ARG A 123 5.59 4.63 -15.06
CA ARG A 123 6.80 3.81 -15.05
C ARG A 123 6.70 2.74 -13.98
N LEU A 124 6.84 1.47 -14.36
CA LEU A 124 6.93 0.37 -13.39
C LEU A 124 8.30 -0.30 -13.45
N LYS A 125 8.82 -0.65 -12.27
CA LYS A 125 9.94 -1.59 -12.12
C LYS A 125 9.38 -3.01 -12.26
N HIS A 126 10.17 -3.91 -12.85
CA HIS A 126 9.77 -5.31 -12.94
C HIS A 126 9.72 -5.91 -11.53
N ASP A 127 8.60 -6.57 -11.21
CA ASP A 127 8.41 -7.39 -10.02
C ASP A 127 7.78 -8.71 -10.49
N ASP A 128 8.18 -9.81 -9.84
CA ASP A 128 7.72 -11.15 -10.19
C ASP A 128 6.24 -11.35 -9.80
N ASP A 129 5.76 -10.62 -8.77
CA ASP A 129 4.35 -10.59 -8.42
C ASP A 129 3.58 -9.51 -9.21
N GLN A 130 2.74 -9.97 -10.13
CA GLN A 130 1.92 -9.08 -10.94
C GLN A 130 0.90 -8.30 -10.13
N THR A 131 0.41 -8.84 -9.03
CA THR A 131 -0.54 -8.13 -8.16
C THR A 131 0.13 -6.93 -7.50
N LYS A 132 1.39 -7.08 -7.09
CA LYS A 132 2.19 -5.98 -6.56
C LYS A 132 2.40 -4.89 -7.62
N ASN A 133 2.70 -5.28 -8.87
CA ASN A 133 2.76 -4.33 -9.99
C ASN A 133 1.44 -3.58 -10.19
N VAL A 134 0.29 -4.26 -10.08
CA VAL A 134 -1.05 -3.64 -10.17
C VAL A 134 -1.29 -2.66 -9.04
N LEU A 135 -0.97 -3.02 -7.80
CA LEU A 135 -1.18 -2.17 -6.63
C LEU A 135 -0.23 -0.96 -6.62
N SER A 136 1.04 -1.14 -6.96
CA SER A 136 2.00 -0.02 -7.09
C SER A 136 1.54 0.98 -8.15
N ALA A 137 1.17 0.48 -9.33
CA ALA A 137 0.62 1.32 -10.38
C ALA A 137 -0.69 1.99 -9.94
N GLY A 138 -1.59 1.23 -9.31
CA GLY A 138 -2.87 1.70 -8.80
C GLY A 138 -2.70 2.86 -7.83
N LEU A 139 -1.80 2.74 -6.85
CA LEU A 139 -1.49 3.79 -5.89
C LEU A 139 -1.01 5.07 -6.59
N MET A 140 -0.09 4.95 -7.56
CA MET A 140 0.38 6.10 -8.34
C MET A 140 -0.74 6.77 -9.13
N VAL A 141 -1.65 5.99 -9.74
CA VAL A 141 -2.79 6.58 -10.46
C VAL A 141 -3.75 7.26 -9.48
N ILE A 142 -4.09 6.61 -8.36
CA ILE A 142 -4.97 7.18 -7.33
C ILE A 142 -4.45 8.55 -6.89
N GLN A 143 -3.15 8.64 -6.60
CA GLN A 143 -2.48 9.88 -6.19
C GLN A 143 -2.58 11.02 -7.20
N GLN A 144 -2.67 10.70 -8.49
CA GLN A 144 -2.71 11.69 -9.57
C GLN A 144 -4.12 12.00 -10.07
N THR A 145 -5.10 11.17 -9.75
CA THR A 145 -6.44 11.23 -10.35
C THR A 145 -7.57 11.47 -9.35
N THR A 146 -7.32 11.29 -8.06
CA THR A 146 -8.33 11.47 -7.02
C THR A 146 -7.95 12.62 -6.09
N CYS A 147 -8.95 13.44 -5.77
CA CYS A 147 -8.84 14.64 -4.95
C CYS A 147 -7.76 15.60 -5.45
N SER A 148 -7.54 15.69 -6.77
CA SER A 148 -6.34 16.32 -7.34
C SER A 148 -6.18 17.79 -6.96
N TYR A 149 -7.28 18.52 -6.80
CA TYR A 149 -7.27 19.96 -6.54
C TYR A 149 -7.17 20.34 -5.06
N ILE A 150 -7.58 19.47 -4.14
CA ILE A 150 -7.56 19.76 -2.69
C ILE A 150 -6.30 19.21 -2.00
N ARG A 151 -5.52 18.38 -2.70
CA ARG A 151 -4.30 17.75 -2.17
C ARG A 151 -3.27 18.73 -1.61
N GLU A 152 -3.11 19.90 -2.22
CA GLU A 152 -2.15 20.92 -1.74
C GLU A 152 -2.63 21.61 -0.44
N ASN A 153 -3.91 21.48 -0.10
CA ASN A 153 -4.55 22.11 1.05
C ASN A 153 -4.74 21.16 2.25
N ILE A 154 -4.30 19.91 2.15
CA ILE A 154 -4.53 18.89 3.17
C ILE A 154 -3.21 18.26 3.58
N ASP A 155 -3.08 17.98 4.87
CA ASP A 155 -1.95 17.27 5.46
C ASP A 155 -1.69 15.91 4.80
N THR A 156 -0.40 15.59 4.65
CA THR A 156 0.07 14.38 3.96
C THR A 156 -0.43 13.09 4.60
N ASN A 157 -0.67 13.04 5.91
CA ASN A 157 -1.16 11.83 6.58
C ASN A 157 -2.61 11.53 6.25
N ILE A 158 -3.42 12.58 6.08
CA ILE A 158 -4.81 12.44 5.64
C ILE A 158 -4.84 11.91 4.20
N LEU A 159 -3.99 12.46 3.32
CA LEU A 159 -3.88 11.99 1.94
C LEU A 159 -3.45 10.54 1.86
N LYS A 160 -2.42 10.14 2.63
CA LYS A 160 -1.99 8.74 2.72
C LYS A 160 -3.12 7.83 3.17
N ALA A 161 -3.87 8.19 4.21
CA ALA A 161 -4.99 7.38 4.69
C ALA A 161 -6.10 7.23 3.61
N ILE A 162 -6.39 8.28 2.84
CA ILE A 162 -7.33 8.24 1.72
C ILE A 162 -6.82 7.31 0.61
N ASP A 163 -5.56 7.46 0.22
CA ASP A 163 -4.94 6.68 -0.85
C ASP A 163 -4.88 5.20 -0.53
N LEU A 164 -4.45 4.86 0.70
CA LEU A 164 -4.41 3.48 1.19
C LEU A 164 -5.81 2.88 1.27
N SER A 165 -6.84 3.67 1.60
CA SER A 165 -8.23 3.20 1.62
C SER A 165 -8.75 2.89 0.22
N LEU A 166 -8.47 3.74 -0.77
CA LEU A 166 -8.80 3.48 -2.17
C LEU A 166 -8.00 2.30 -2.73
N LEU A 167 -6.72 2.19 -2.37
CA LEU A 167 -5.87 1.06 -2.75
C LEU A 167 -6.38 -0.26 -2.16
N THR A 168 -6.84 -0.24 -0.91
CA THR A 168 -7.46 -1.41 -0.26
C THR A 168 -8.68 -1.90 -1.05
N LYS A 169 -9.48 -0.98 -1.62
CA LYS A 169 -10.59 -1.37 -2.48
C LYS A 169 -10.13 -2.04 -3.78
N LEU A 170 -9.06 -1.53 -4.40
CA LEU A 170 -8.46 -2.16 -5.58
C LEU A 170 -7.95 -3.56 -5.22
N ALA A 171 -7.22 -3.68 -4.13
CA ALA A 171 -6.69 -4.94 -3.61
C ALA A 171 -7.78 -5.99 -3.39
N ASN A 172 -8.89 -5.61 -2.75
CA ASN A 172 -10.02 -6.52 -2.52
C ASN A 172 -10.65 -7.03 -3.84
N LYS A 173 -10.61 -6.24 -4.93
CA LYS A 173 -11.07 -6.68 -6.26
C LYS A 173 -10.11 -7.64 -6.95
N LEU A 174 -8.84 -7.65 -6.56
CA LEU A 174 -7.83 -8.59 -7.05
C LEU A 174 -7.89 -9.94 -6.30
N GLY A 175 -8.85 -10.11 -5.37
CA GLY A 175 -9.00 -11.34 -4.59
C GLY A 175 -8.07 -11.38 -3.38
N ASN A 176 -7.99 -12.55 -2.74
CA ASN A 176 -7.26 -12.70 -1.48
C ASN A 176 -5.75 -12.50 -1.62
N HIS A 177 -5.17 -12.91 -2.75
CA HIS A 177 -3.79 -12.56 -3.13
C HIS A 177 -3.58 -11.03 -3.09
N GLY A 178 -4.50 -10.27 -3.70
CA GLY A 178 -4.56 -8.81 -3.64
C GLY A 178 -4.55 -8.24 -2.23
N LYS A 179 -5.39 -8.77 -1.34
CA LYS A 179 -5.51 -8.31 0.05
C LYS A 179 -4.20 -8.49 0.81
N VAL A 180 -3.55 -9.65 0.66
CA VAL A 180 -2.31 -10.00 1.36
C VAL A 180 -1.16 -9.11 0.88
N VAL A 181 -1.00 -8.95 -0.44
CA VAL A 181 0.01 -8.05 -1.02
C VAL A 181 -0.19 -6.63 -0.54
N ASN A 182 -1.44 -6.15 -0.56
CA ASN A 182 -1.76 -4.80 -0.08
C ASN A 182 -1.41 -4.63 1.40
N LYS A 183 -1.77 -5.58 2.25
CA LYS A 183 -1.44 -5.55 3.68
C LYS A 183 0.08 -5.49 3.88
N LYS A 184 0.80 -6.49 3.37
CA LYS A 184 2.24 -6.66 3.59
C LYS A 184 3.08 -5.50 3.05
N PHE A 185 2.80 -5.04 1.83
CA PHE A 185 3.69 -4.11 1.12
C PHE A 185 3.23 -2.65 1.12
N PHE A 186 1.97 -2.37 1.44
CA PHE A 186 1.42 -1.01 1.32
C PHE A 186 0.76 -0.52 2.61
N LEU A 187 0.05 -1.38 3.35
CA LEU A 187 -0.58 -0.99 4.62
C LEU A 187 0.41 -1.07 5.78
N ASP A 188 0.94 -2.27 6.10
CA ASP A 188 1.77 -2.49 7.29
C ASP A 188 2.96 -1.51 7.39
N PRO A 189 3.69 -1.19 6.30
CA PRO A 189 4.77 -0.20 6.35
C PRO A 189 4.30 1.22 6.73
N GLU A 190 3.10 1.63 6.33
CA GLU A 190 2.60 2.98 6.62
C GLU A 190 1.85 3.03 7.96
N LEU A 191 1.04 2.02 8.27
CA LEU A 191 0.20 1.99 9.47
C LEU A 191 1.01 1.71 10.75
N SER A 192 2.09 0.92 10.67
CA SER A 192 2.95 0.62 11.82
C SER A 192 3.86 1.79 12.20
N ASN A 193 4.22 2.62 11.21
CA ASN A 193 5.14 3.73 11.40
C ASN A 193 4.46 4.96 12.03
N GLU A 194 3.20 5.22 11.71
CA GLU A 194 2.53 6.45 12.13
C GLU A 194 1.09 6.23 12.59
N LYS A 195 0.87 6.40 13.90
CA LYS A 195 -0.43 6.17 14.56
C LYS A 195 -1.56 7.01 13.96
N LEU A 196 -1.28 8.24 13.54
CA LEU A 196 -2.29 9.13 12.97
C LEU A 196 -2.85 8.56 11.65
N ILE A 197 -2.00 7.98 10.80
CA ILE A 197 -2.42 7.33 9.55
C ILE A 197 -3.30 6.13 9.88
N SER A 198 -2.87 5.29 10.85
CA SER A 198 -3.65 4.13 11.31
C SER A 198 -5.04 4.51 11.81
N ASP A 199 -5.15 5.56 12.63
CA ASP A 199 -6.42 6.04 13.16
C ASP A 199 -7.33 6.57 12.05
N LEU A 200 -6.79 7.37 11.11
CA LEU A 200 -7.54 7.92 9.98
C LEU A 200 -7.99 6.82 9.00
N TYR A 201 -7.10 5.90 8.65
CA TYR A 201 -7.39 4.74 7.81
C TYR A 201 -8.54 3.92 8.40
N SER A 202 -8.45 3.58 9.68
CA SER A 202 -9.50 2.82 10.38
C SER A 202 -10.86 3.54 10.36
N LYS A 203 -10.88 4.86 10.55
CA LYS A 203 -12.11 5.66 10.41
C LYS A 203 -12.68 5.61 8.99
N ILE A 204 -11.82 5.74 7.98
CA ILE A 204 -12.24 5.70 6.57
C ILE A 204 -12.83 4.32 6.23
N ILE A 205 -12.19 3.23 6.64
CA ILE A 205 -12.70 1.87 6.41
C ILE A 205 -14.09 1.68 7.04
N GLU A 206 -14.33 2.21 8.24
CA GLU A 206 -15.65 2.17 8.88
C GLU A 206 -16.71 3.01 8.14
N VAL A 207 -16.33 4.18 7.64
CA VAL A 207 -17.18 5.02 6.79
C VAL A 207 -17.50 4.33 5.45
N ASP A 208 -16.52 3.63 4.90
CA ASP A 208 -16.63 2.90 3.65
C ASP A 208 -17.51 1.65 3.76
N LYS A 209 -17.40 0.87 4.84
CA LYS A 209 -18.37 -0.21 5.18
C LYS A 209 -19.82 0.29 5.20
N GLY A 210 -20.03 1.54 5.62
CA GLY A 210 -21.32 2.22 5.59
C GLY A 210 -21.79 2.66 4.20
N GLY A 211 -20.90 2.65 3.20
CA GLY A 211 -21.13 3.09 1.83
C GLY A 211 -20.94 4.59 1.60
N TYR A 212 -20.36 5.33 2.55
CA TYR A 212 -20.29 6.80 2.51
C TYR A 212 -18.95 7.37 2.00
N PHE A 213 -17.90 6.54 1.93
CA PHE A 213 -16.55 7.01 1.61
C PHE A 213 -16.45 7.59 0.20
N ILE A 214 -16.61 6.79 -0.86
CA ILE A 214 -16.54 7.34 -2.23
C ILE A 214 -17.71 8.30 -2.53
N PRO A 215 -18.98 7.92 -2.29
CA PRO A 215 -20.11 8.70 -2.81
C PRO A 215 -20.37 10.03 -2.09
N ILE A 216 -19.84 10.21 -0.87
CA ILE A 216 -19.99 11.45 -0.11
C ILE A 216 -18.63 12.04 0.24
N PHE A 217 -17.77 11.29 0.94
CA PHE A 217 -16.50 11.84 1.43
C PHE A 217 -15.59 12.27 0.28
N ILE A 218 -15.24 11.38 -0.65
CA ILE A 218 -14.41 11.72 -1.81
C ILE A 218 -15.10 12.75 -2.70
N ASN A 219 -16.42 12.63 -2.91
CA ASN A 219 -17.16 13.58 -3.71
C ASN A 219 -17.10 15.02 -3.17
N GLU A 220 -17.30 15.22 -1.87
CA GLU A 220 -17.20 16.55 -1.25
C GLU A 220 -15.77 17.10 -1.33
N LEU A 221 -14.74 16.25 -1.23
CA LEU A 221 -13.35 16.66 -1.40
C LEU A 221 -13.05 17.14 -2.83
N GLU A 222 -13.57 16.44 -3.85
CA GLU A 222 -13.42 16.87 -5.25
C GLU A 222 -14.11 18.22 -5.49
N ILE A 223 -15.36 18.37 -5.04
CA ILE A 223 -16.13 19.62 -5.20
C ILE A 223 -15.44 20.78 -4.48
N ALA A 224 -15.01 20.57 -3.23
CA ALA A 224 -14.28 21.58 -2.48
C ALA A 224 -12.96 21.95 -3.16
N GLY A 225 -12.24 20.96 -3.70
CA GLY A 225 -11.02 21.15 -4.47
C GLY A 225 -11.22 22.04 -5.70
N GLU A 226 -12.26 21.80 -6.49
CA GLU A 226 -12.59 22.65 -7.65
C GLU A 226 -12.87 24.10 -7.26
N GLY A 227 -13.60 24.32 -6.16
CA GLY A 227 -13.87 25.65 -5.62
C GLY A 227 -12.62 26.36 -5.11
N ILE A 228 -11.74 25.63 -4.41
CA ILE A 228 -10.46 26.12 -3.89
C ILE A 228 -9.52 26.51 -5.05
N TYR A 229 -9.36 25.63 -6.04
CA TYR A 229 -8.53 25.89 -7.21
C TYR A 229 -9.02 27.11 -8.00
N SER A 230 -10.35 27.24 -8.15
CA SER A 230 -10.95 28.39 -8.85
C SER A 230 -10.77 29.71 -8.11
N SER A 231 -10.69 29.68 -6.79
CA SER A 231 -10.51 30.87 -5.94
C SER A 231 -9.05 31.19 -5.62
N GLY A 232 -8.12 30.25 -5.85
CA GLY A 232 -6.71 30.37 -5.47
C GLY A 232 -6.50 30.37 -3.95
N ASP A 233 -7.33 29.66 -3.19
CA ASP A 233 -7.23 29.56 -1.74
C ASP A 233 -6.17 28.53 -1.33
N TYR A 234 -5.06 28.97 -0.73
CA TYR A 234 -3.98 28.09 -0.25
C TYR A 234 -4.07 27.77 1.25
N SER A 235 -5.20 28.06 1.89
CA SER A 235 -5.36 27.77 3.32
C SER A 235 -5.48 26.27 3.60
N ASP A 236 -4.95 25.86 4.75
CA ASP A 236 -5.04 24.49 5.24
C ASP A 236 -6.49 24.11 5.59
N LYS A 237 -6.99 23.05 4.95
CA LYS A 237 -8.33 22.49 5.14
C LYS A 237 -8.33 21.19 5.94
N SER A 238 -7.19 20.74 6.45
CA SER A 238 -7.03 19.46 7.15
C SER A 238 -8.05 19.26 8.27
N ARG A 239 -8.26 20.29 9.11
CA ARG A 239 -9.24 20.24 10.21
C ARG A 239 -10.66 20.03 9.71
N ASP A 240 -11.02 20.68 8.62
CA ASP A 240 -12.36 20.57 8.03
C ASP A 240 -12.60 19.18 7.44
N VAL A 241 -11.57 18.60 6.81
CA VAL A 241 -11.61 17.24 6.26
C VAL A 241 -11.74 16.18 7.36
N VAL A 242 -10.97 16.31 8.44
CA VAL A 242 -11.09 15.39 9.60
C VAL A 242 -12.47 15.51 10.25
N SER A 243 -12.99 16.73 10.40
CA SER A 243 -14.35 16.97 10.93
C SER A 243 -15.44 16.32 10.06
N LEU A 244 -15.29 16.39 8.73
CA LEU A 244 -16.17 15.70 7.79
C LEU A 244 -16.11 14.18 7.96
N LEU A 245 -14.91 13.61 8.08
CA LEU A 245 -14.71 12.18 8.30
C LEU A 245 -15.38 11.71 9.61
N ASP A 246 -15.17 12.46 10.71
CA ASP A 246 -15.75 12.15 12.02
C ASP A 246 -17.29 12.23 12.02
N TYR A 247 -17.84 13.21 11.28
CA TYR A 247 -19.28 13.29 11.06
C TYR A 247 -19.81 12.06 10.32
N LEU A 248 -19.19 11.68 9.20
CA LEU A 248 -19.62 10.51 8.43
C LEU A 248 -19.46 9.21 9.23
N LEU A 249 -18.43 9.10 10.06
CA LEU A 249 -18.25 7.97 10.97
C LEU A 249 -19.41 7.86 11.96
N THR A 250 -19.88 8.99 12.49
CA THR A 250 -21.06 9.05 13.36
C THR A 250 -22.32 8.60 12.62
N VAL A 251 -22.47 9.00 11.36
CA VAL A 251 -23.59 8.59 10.50
C VAL A 251 -23.53 7.08 10.18
N ALA A 252 -22.33 6.53 9.97
CA ALA A 252 -22.08 5.13 9.64
C ALA A 252 -22.30 4.20 10.84
N LYS A 253 -21.82 4.56 12.03
CA LYS A 253 -21.90 3.76 13.27
C LYS A 253 -23.23 3.88 14.02
N ARG A 254 -24.21 4.61 13.47
CA ARG A 254 -25.50 4.85 14.13
C ARG A 254 -26.23 3.53 14.45
N LYS A 255 -26.84 3.44 15.63
CA LYS A 255 -27.75 2.34 15.97
C LYS A 255 -29.15 2.66 15.46
N VAL A 256 -29.98 1.62 15.27
CA VAL A 256 -31.37 1.83 14.89
C VAL A 256 -32.07 2.62 16.00
N GLY A 257 -32.75 3.71 15.64
CA GLY A 257 -33.50 4.55 16.57
C GLY A 257 -32.72 5.72 17.19
N THR A 258 -31.40 5.84 16.97
CA THR A 258 -30.63 6.99 17.47
C THR A 258 -30.94 8.25 16.68
N GLN A 259 -31.22 9.35 17.37
CA GLN A 259 -31.30 10.67 16.73
C GLN A 259 -29.89 11.18 16.43
N ILE A 260 -29.62 11.44 15.15
CA ILE A 260 -28.36 12.04 14.70
C ILE A 260 -28.67 13.27 13.84
N LYS A 261 -27.80 14.29 13.91
CA LYS A 261 -27.86 15.45 13.01
C LYS A 261 -27.47 14.96 11.62
N LEU A 262 -28.34 15.16 10.63
CA LEU A 262 -28.10 14.78 9.23
C LEU A 262 -27.75 15.97 8.34
N SER A 263 -27.26 17.05 8.94
CA SER A 263 -26.77 18.24 8.24
C SER A 263 -25.36 18.52 8.73
N PHE A 264 -24.42 18.67 7.80
CA PHE A 264 -23.03 18.99 8.08
C PHE A 264 -22.68 20.36 7.52
N VAL A 265 -22.05 21.19 8.34
CA VAL A 265 -21.64 22.55 7.95
C VAL A 265 -20.34 22.86 8.69
N ASN A 266 -19.30 23.25 7.94
CA ASN A 266 -18.10 23.92 8.42
C ASN A 266 -17.66 24.98 7.40
N MET A 267 -16.40 25.44 7.44
CA MET A 267 -15.94 26.50 6.54
C MET A 267 -15.83 26.03 5.08
N THR A 268 -15.53 24.74 4.87
CA THR A 268 -15.29 24.16 3.54
C THR A 268 -16.50 23.42 2.96
N PHE A 269 -17.26 22.71 3.79
CA PHE A 269 -18.34 21.81 3.36
C PHE A 269 -19.68 22.22 3.96
N ASN A 270 -20.74 22.11 3.16
CA ASN A 270 -22.11 22.40 3.58
C ASN A 270 -23.12 21.52 2.85
N PHE A 271 -23.56 20.42 3.48
CA PHE A 271 -24.49 19.49 2.87
C PHE A 271 -25.46 18.84 3.86
N GLY A 272 -26.53 18.26 3.31
CA GLY A 272 -27.51 17.47 4.03
C GLY A 272 -27.53 16.00 3.60
N ILE A 273 -27.89 15.11 4.52
CA ILE A 273 -28.18 13.69 4.26
C ILE A 273 -29.65 13.43 4.54
N ILE A 274 -30.30 12.63 3.69
CA ILE A 274 -31.65 12.11 3.89
C ILE A 274 -31.56 10.59 3.83
N LEU A 275 -31.88 9.92 4.93
CA LEU A 275 -31.82 8.46 5.02
C LEU A 275 -33.20 7.86 4.75
N LEU A 276 -33.37 7.11 3.67
CA LEU A 276 -34.62 6.39 3.41
C LEU A 276 -34.73 5.16 4.33
N ALA A 277 -35.80 5.08 5.12
CA ALA A 277 -35.99 4.01 6.10
C ALA A 277 -36.25 2.64 5.45
N LYS A 278 -36.07 1.56 6.23
CA LYS A 278 -36.58 0.21 5.88
C LYS A 278 -38.12 0.20 5.94
N THR A 279 -38.71 -0.71 5.17
CA THR A 279 -40.11 -0.87 4.77
C THR A 279 -41.19 -0.54 5.83
N ALA A 280 -40.98 -0.83 7.12
CA ALA A 280 -41.97 -0.61 8.18
C ALA A 280 -42.36 0.88 8.45
N LYS A 281 -41.40 1.82 8.32
CA LYS A 281 -41.71 3.27 8.48
C LYS A 281 -42.28 3.88 7.18
N GLN A 282 -42.03 3.21 6.05
CA GLN A 282 -42.54 3.62 4.74
C GLN A 282 -44.05 3.39 4.63
N GLU A 283 -44.56 2.31 5.22
CA GLU A 283 -45.97 1.93 5.21
C GLU A 283 -46.86 2.83 6.08
N SER A 284 -46.32 3.43 7.15
CA SER A 284 -47.10 4.24 8.10
C SER A 284 -47.14 5.75 7.80
N GLN A 285 -46.07 6.33 7.24
CA GLN A 285 -45.96 7.81 7.08
C GLN A 285 -45.77 8.27 5.62
N GLY A 286 -45.56 7.36 4.67
CA GLY A 286 -45.39 7.70 3.24
C GLY A 286 -44.17 8.59 2.95
N LEU A 287 -44.29 9.48 1.95
CA LEU A 287 -43.18 10.32 1.44
C LEU A 287 -43.00 11.65 2.20
N VAL A 288 -44.02 12.10 2.94
CA VAL A 288 -44.09 13.43 3.55
C VAL A 288 -42.90 13.75 4.48
N PRO A 289 -42.44 12.84 5.37
CA PRO A 289 -41.31 13.13 6.24
C PRO A 289 -40.01 13.43 5.48
N TYR A 290 -39.79 12.78 4.34
CA TYR A 290 -38.59 12.96 3.52
C TYR A 290 -38.61 14.28 2.75
N ILE A 291 -39.79 14.68 2.25
CA ILE A 291 -39.98 15.99 1.61
C ILE A 291 -39.79 17.12 2.63
N ASN A 292 -40.31 16.96 3.85
CA ASN A 292 -40.09 17.94 4.91
C ASN A 292 -38.61 18.04 5.29
N SER A 293 -37.91 16.91 5.41
CA SER A 293 -36.47 16.90 5.65
C SER A 293 -35.69 17.59 4.52
N LEU A 294 -36.09 17.38 3.27
CA LEU A 294 -35.50 18.04 2.12
C LEU A 294 -35.65 19.56 2.21
N ASN A 295 -36.87 20.04 2.47
CA ASN A 295 -37.15 21.46 2.63
C ASN A 295 -36.35 22.09 3.78
N VAL A 296 -36.14 21.36 4.88
CA VAL A 296 -35.32 21.83 6.01
C VAL A 296 -33.86 22.03 5.58
N HIS A 297 -33.28 21.10 4.82
CA HIS A 297 -31.90 21.23 4.34
C HIS A 297 -31.74 22.38 3.35
N LEU A 298 -32.70 22.53 2.42
CA LEU A 298 -32.72 23.66 1.48
C LEU A 298 -32.77 25.01 2.22
N ARG A 299 -33.66 25.15 3.21
CA ARG A 299 -33.79 26.38 4.02
C ARG A 299 -32.53 26.70 4.83
N LYS A 300 -31.78 25.68 5.25
CA LYS A 300 -30.49 25.85 5.93
C LYS A 300 -29.35 26.25 4.99
N GLY A 301 -29.61 26.33 3.68
CA GLY A 301 -28.62 26.71 2.68
C GLY A 301 -27.62 25.60 2.37
N ALA A 302 -28.02 24.33 2.50
CA ALA A 302 -27.20 23.21 2.03
C ALA A 302 -26.81 23.43 0.56
N GLN A 303 -25.52 23.26 0.24
CA GLN A 303 -25.03 23.31 -1.14
C GLN A 303 -25.32 21.99 -1.86
N HIS A 304 -25.16 20.88 -1.14
CA HIS A 304 -25.46 19.53 -1.62
C HIS A 304 -26.45 18.79 -0.71
N ILE A 305 -27.32 17.95 -1.27
CA ILE A 305 -28.22 17.10 -0.48
C ILE A 305 -28.18 15.67 -0.99
N TYR A 306 -27.67 14.76 -0.15
CA TYR A 306 -27.51 13.33 -0.43
C TYR A 306 -28.72 12.52 0.04
N ILE A 307 -29.40 11.86 -0.90
CA ILE A 307 -30.51 10.94 -0.59
C ILE A 307 -30.00 9.50 -0.59
N VAL A 308 -29.82 8.95 0.62
CA VAL A 308 -29.24 7.64 0.86
C VAL A 308 -30.32 6.58 0.96
N SER A 309 -30.25 5.56 0.10
CA SER A 309 -31.18 4.43 0.07
C SER A 309 -30.46 3.10 -0.01
N PHE A 310 -30.73 2.19 0.92
CA PHE A 310 -30.21 0.82 0.92
C PHE A 310 -31.14 -0.13 0.13
N PRO A 311 -30.64 -1.24 -0.45
CA PRO A 311 -31.36 -2.13 -1.37
C PRO A 311 -32.83 -2.48 -1.07
N PRO A 312 -33.27 -2.77 0.18
CA PRO A 312 -34.69 -3.07 0.43
C PRO A 312 -35.65 -1.90 0.15
N ALA A 313 -35.14 -0.67 -0.01
CA ALA A 313 -35.92 0.55 -0.22
C ALA A 313 -35.92 1.07 -1.68
N LYS A 314 -35.39 0.31 -2.65
CA LYS A 314 -35.24 0.76 -4.05
C LYS A 314 -36.56 1.14 -4.72
N SER A 315 -37.65 0.41 -4.44
CA SER A 315 -38.99 0.71 -4.96
C SER A 315 -39.56 2.00 -4.38
N PHE A 316 -39.35 2.24 -3.08
CA PHE A 316 -39.76 3.46 -2.39
C PHE A 316 -38.96 4.68 -2.86
N PHE A 317 -37.66 4.50 -3.05
CA PHE A 317 -36.79 5.51 -3.63
C PHE A 317 -37.33 5.95 -5.02
N LYS A 318 -37.69 5.01 -5.88
CA LYS A 318 -38.27 5.34 -7.20
C LYS A 318 -39.54 6.20 -7.07
N LYS A 319 -40.43 5.84 -6.13
CA LYS A 319 -41.64 6.64 -5.83
C LYS A 319 -41.31 8.05 -5.34
N PHE A 320 -40.29 8.19 -4.48
CA PHE A 320 -39.83 9.48 -3.98
C PHE A 320 -39.29 10.36 -5.12
N ILE A 321 -38.45 9.80 -5.99
CA ILE A 321 -37.91 10.51 -7.15
C ILE A 321 -39.00 10.89 -8.14
N ASP A 322 -39.94 10.00 -8.43
CA ASP A 322 -41.06 10.29 -9.32
C ASP A 322 -41.97 11.40 -8.74
N HIS A 323 -42.06 11.51 -7.41
CA HIS A 323 -42.74 12.62 -6.75
C HIS A 323 -41.97 13.93 -6.90
N LEU A 324 -40.65 13.93 -6.68
CA LEU A 324 -39.82 15.13 -6.84
C LEU A 324 -39.87 15.65 -8.29
N LYS A 325 -39.87 14.76 -9.30
CA LYS A 325 -40.02 15.13 -10.72
C LYS A 325 -41.34 15.84 -11.04
N LYS A 326 -42.38 15.63 -10.24
CA LYS A 326 -43.71 16.24 -10.43
C LYS A 326 -43.83 17.60 -9.72
N ASP A 327 -42.93 17.93 -8.80
CA ASP A 327 -42.96 19.22 -8.10
C ASP A 327 -42.46 20.32 -9.05
N LYS A 328 -43.39 21.15 -9.54
CA LYS A 328 -43.09 22.25 -10.48
C LYS A 328 -42.12 23.30 -9.93
N ARG A 329 -41.87 23.31 -8.62
CA ARG A 329 -40.88 24.19 -7.97
C ARG A 329 -39.44 23.65 -8.11
N LEU A 330 -39.29 22.41 -8.58
CA LEU A 330 -38.01 21.72 -8.75
C LEU A 330 -37.79 21.45 -10.24
N ASN A 331 -36.76 22.06 -10.83
CA ASN A 331 -36.45 21.85 -12.25
C ASN A 331 -35.56 20.61 -12.42
N LEU A 332 -36.16 19.43 -12.56
CA LEU A 332 -35.42 18.16 -12.62
C LEU A 332 -35.24 17.69 -14.08
N GLN A 333 -34.10 17.98 -14.71
CA GLN A 333 -33.75 17.41 -16.01
C GLN A 333 -33.03 16.04 -15.85
N LEU A 334 -33.51 15.05 -16.62
CA LEU A 334 -32.93 13.73 -16.90
C LEU A 334 -32.14 13.03 -15.77
N LEU A 335 -32.89 12.30 -14.94
CA LEU A 335 -32.34 11.39 -13.94
C LEU A 335 -31.80 10.10 -14.57
N SER A 336 -30.48 10.01 -14.72
CA SER A 336 -29.80 8.72 -14.75
C SER A 336 -29.46 8.33 -13.31
N THR A 337 -29.30 7.05 -12.99
CA THR A 337 -29.19 6.58 -11.60
C THR A 337 -27.98 7.11 -10.80
N ASN A 338 -27.13 7.97 -11.36
CA ASN A 338 -26.01 8.65 -10.69
C ASN A 338 -25.93 10.17 -11.02
N SER A 339 -27.04 10.82 -11.38
CA SER A 339 -27.05 12.24 -11.77
C SER A 339 -27.34 13.18 -10.61
N SER A 340 -26.61 14.31 -10.56
CA SER A 340 -27.00 15.48 -9.79
C SER A 340 -28.18 16.22 -10.46
N LEU A 341 -28.91 16.99 -9.67
CA LEU A 341 -30.10 17.75 -10.04
C LEU A 341 -29.96 19.19 -9.55
N GLU A 342 -29.95 20.19 -10.42
CA GLU A 342 -29.94 21.58 -9.98
C GLU A 342 -31.34 22.06 -9.56
N ILE A 343 -31.44 22.72 -8.40
CA ILE A 343 -32.64 23.44 -7.98
C ILE A 343 -32.31 24.93 -7.85
N THR A 344 -33.11 25.75 -8.51
CA THR A 344 -33.10 27.20 -8.38
C THR A 344 -34.22 27.64 -7.43
N GLN A 345 -33.89 28.28 -6.30
CA GLN A 345 -34.86 28.97 -5.47
C GLN A 345 -34.56 30.47 -5.48
N ASP A 346 -35.47 31.24 -6.09
CA ASP A 346 -35.28 32.62 -6.51
C ASP A 346 -34.04 32.80 -7.41
N TYR A 347 -34.06 33.78 -8.32
CA TYR A 347 -33.08 33.93 -9.40
C TYR A 347 -31.61 34.19 -8.95
N THR A 348 -31.25 33.95 -7.68
CA THR A 348 -29.97 34.30 -7.07
C THR A 348 -29.27 33.17 -6.27
N LYS A 349 -29.94 32.08 -5.87
CA LYS A 349 -29.30 30.94 -5.15
C LYS A 349 -29.58 29.60 -5.85
N LYS A 350 -28.50 28.97 -6.31
CA LYS A 350 -28.51 27.60 -6.86
C LYS A 350 -28.09 26.61 -5.77
N THR A 351 -28.89 25.58 -5.53
CA THR A 351 -28.53 24.42 -4.71
C THR A 351 -28.52 23.18 -5.60
N GLU A 352 -27.43 22.43 -5.58
CA GLU A 352 -27.33 21.18 -6.33
C GLU A 352 -27.80 20.02 -5.44
N ILE A 353 -28.82 19.28 -5.88
CA ILE A 353 -29.23 18.03 -5.24
C ILE A 353 -28.50 16.86 -5.88
N SER A 354 -27.56 16.30 -5.13
CA SER A 354 -26.84 15.09 -5.54
C SER A 354 -27.56 13.85 -5.01
N ILE A 355 -28.17 13.08 -5.90
CA ILE A 355 -28.82 11.83 -5.53
C ILE A 355 -27.78 10.70 -5.54
N ALA A 356 -27.45 10.16 -4.36
CA ALA A 356 -26.50 9.07 -4.21
C ALA A 356 -27.19 7.76 -3.76
N PHE A 357 -27.24 6.77 -4.65
CA PHE A 357 -27.63 5.42 -4.25
C PHE A 357 -26.48 4.76 -3.50
N LEU A 358 -26.67 4.48 -2.21
CA LEU A 358 -25.67 3.80 -1.40
C LEU A 358 -26.11 2.35 -1.14
N THR A 359 -25.40 1.42 -1.75
CA THR A 359 -25.34 0.05 -1.22
C THR A 359 -24.36 0.06 -0.04
N LYS A 360 -24.59 -0.77 0.98
CA LYS A 360 -23.46 -1.14 1.86
C LYS A 360 -22.36 -1.67 0.94
N ASP A 361 -21.12 -1.29 1.21
CA ASP A 361 -20.04 -1.70 0.34
C ASP A 361 -19.84 -3.21 0.45
N GLU A 362 -20.17 -3.95 -0.62
CA GLU A 362 -20.06 -5.40 -0.69
C GLU A 362 -18.59 -5.85 -0.61
N VAL A 363 -17.64 -4.95 -0.89
CA VAL A 363 -16.20 -5.24 -0.85
C VAL A 363 -15.68 -5.51 0.56
N HIS A 364 -16.35 -4.97 1.60
CA HIS A 364 -16.00 -5.20 3.01
C HIS A 364 -17.05 -6.06 3.74
N TYR A 365 -18.08 -6.50 3.04
CA TYR A 365 -19.18 -7.26 3.62
C TYR A 365 -18.96 -8.75 3.40
N ASP A 366 -17.87 -9.27 3.95
CA ASP A 366 -17.78 -10.71 4.17
C ASP A 366 -18.41 -11.02 5.54
N SER A 367 -19.70 -10.73 5.68
CA SER A 367 -20.47 -11.28 6.81
C SER A 367 -20.50 -12.81 6.78
N ASN A 368 -20.12 -13.42 5.65
CA ASN A 368 -19.85 -14.84 5.56
C ASN A 368 -18.56 -15.20 6.27
N PHE A 369 -17.44 -14.48 6.11
CA PHE A 369 -16.16 -14.88 6.73
C PHE A 369 -16.27 -15.06 8.26
N ASN A 370 -16.76 -14.06 9.00
CA ASN A 370 -16.88 -14.18 10.46
C ASN A 370 -17.84 -15.30 10.85
N ASN A 371 -18.99 -15.39 10.19
CA ASN A 371 -19.96 -16.45 10.45
C ASN A 371 -19.38 -17.83 10.13
N VAL A 372 -18.61 -17.97 9.06
CA VAL A 372 -17.98 -19.23 8.62
C VAL A 372 -16.87 -19.65 9.58
N ILE A 373 -16.04 -18.71 10.04
CA ILE A 373 -15.02 -18.98 11.06
C ILE A 373 -15.68 -19.45 12.36
N ASP A 374 -16.75 -18.77 12.81
CA ASP A 374 -17.49 -19.11 14.02
C ASP A 374 -18.26 -20.44 13.87
N GLU A 375 -18.94 -20.67 12.74
CA GLU A 375 -19.70 -21.90 12.45
C GLU A 375 -18.79 -23.13 12.32
N LEU A 376 -17.63 -22.97 11.68
CA LEU A 376 -16.63 -24.04 11.54
C LEU A 376 -15.78 -24.21 12.81
N GLY A 377 -15.92 -23.33 13.80
CA GLY A 377 -15.17 -23.38 15.06
C GLY A 377 -13.66 -23.24 14.85
N ILE A 378 -13.24 -22.45 13.86
CA ILE A 378 -11.82 -22.30 13.52
C ILE A 378 -11.15 -21.39 14.54
N LEU A 379 -10.24 -21.98 15.31
CA LEU A 379 -9.47 -21.28 16.33
C LEU A 379 -7.99 -21.23 15.94
N LYS A 380 -7.24 -20.33 16.59
CA LYS A 380 -5.78 -20.37 16.56
C LYS A 380 -5.28 -21.78 16.92
N ASP A 381 -4.24 -22.23 16.25
CA ASP A 381 -3.62 -23.56 16.34
C ASP A 381 -4.45 -24.73 15.77
N SER A 382 -5.66 -24.48 15.23
CA SER A 382 -6.45 -25.51 14.55
C SER A 382 -5.75 -26.01 13.29
N ILE A 383 -5.93 -27.28 12.94
CA ILE A 383 -5.45 -27.85 11.68
C ILE A 383 -6.60 -27.87 10.67
N LEU A 384 -6.36 -27.32 9.48
CA LEU A 384 -7.31 -27.23 8.37
C LEU A 384 -6.73 -27.91 7.14
N GLU A 385 -7.55 -28.67 6.42
CA GLU A 385 -7.21 -29.16 5.08
C GLU A 385 -7.55 -28.08 4.05
N GLY A 386 -6.65 -27.85 3.09
CA GLY A 386 -6.86 -26.85 2.05
C GLY A 386 -6.14 -27.17 0.74
N VAL A 387 -6.63 -26.56 -0.35
CA VAL A 387 -6.09 -26.72 -1.70
C VAL A 387 -5.29 -25.48 -2.09
N VAL A 388 -4.04 -25.65 -2.51
CA VAL A 388 -3.22 -24.52 -3.00
C VAL A 388 -3.76 -24.04 -4.34
N VAL A 389 -4.22 -22.79 -4.42
CA VAL A 389 -4.87 -22.22 -5.61
C VAL A 389 -4.05 -21.12 -6.29
N ASP A 390 -3.06 -20.55 -5.59
CA ASP A 390 -2.11 -19.62 -6.17
C ASP A 390 -0.77 -19.67 -5.41
N ILE A 391 0.35 -19.41 -6.10
CA ILE A 391 1.69 -19.44 -5.52
C ILE A 391 2.55 -18.33 -6.12
N SER A 392 3.26 -17.60 -5.27
CA SER A 392 4.28 -16.62 -5.63
C SER A 392 5.60 -16.90 -4.90
N ILE A 393 6.58 -16.02 -5.07
CA ILE A 393 7.85 -16.08 -4.34
C ILE A 393 7.59 -15.95 -2.83
N ASP A 394 6.92 -14.88 -2.42
CA ASP A 394 6.84 -14.51 -1.01
C ASP A 394 5.66 -15.13 -0.24
N PHE A 395 4.68 -15.69 -0.95
CA PHE A 395 3.46 -16.25 -0.35
C PHE A 395 2.67 -17.14 -1.30
N ALA A 396 1.73 -17.92 -0.76
CA ALA A 396 0.76 -18.70 -1.52
C ALA A 396 -0.66 -18.54 -0.96
N VAL A 397 -1.67 -18.84 -1.79
CA VAL A 397 -3.08 -18.79 -1.43
C VAL A 397 -3.61 -20.23 -1.36
N VAL A 398 -4.26 -20.55 -0.25
CA VAL A 398 -4.83 -21.87 0.04
C VAL A 398 -6.33 -21.72 0.22
N LYS A 399 -7.11 -22.44 -0.58
CA LYS A 399 -8.56 -22.48 -0.44
C LYS A 399 -8.95 -23.52 0.61
N VAL A 400 -9.60 -23.08 1.68
CA VAL A 400 -10.13 -23.94 2.74
C VAL A 400 -11.65 -23.77 2.72
N ASN A 401 -12.38 -24.83 2.37
CA ASN A 401 -13.82 -24.75 2.11
C ASN A 401 -14.15 -23.61 1.11
N ASP A 402 -15.01 -22.67 1.51
CA ASP A 402 -15.49 -21.57 0.67
C ASP A 402 -14.70 -20.26 0.82
N PHE A 403 -13.65 -20.22 1.65
CA PHE A 403 -12.84 -19.01 1.85
C PHE A 403 -11.36 -19.25 1.51
N ASP A 404 -10.65 -18.20 1.11
CA ASP A 404 -9.22 -18.32 0.83
C ASP A 404 -8.38 -17.83 2.01
N CYS A 405 -7.37 -18.61 2.32
CA CYS A 405 -6.35 -18.38 3.32
C CYS A 405 -5.02 -18.08 2.62
N TYR A 406 -4.03 -17.63 3.38
CA TYR A 406 -2.70 -17.36 2.85
C TYR A 406 -1.62 -17.92 3.73
N ILE A 407 -0.48 -18.19 3.11
CA ILE A 407 0.74 -18.67 3.76
C ILE A 407 1.90 -17.82 3.28
N THR A 408 2.75 -17.35 4.19
CA THR A 408 3.97 -16.61 3.85
C THR A 408 5.13 -17.57 3.63
N VAL A 409 6.17 -17.13 2.91
CA VAL A 409 7.39 -17.92 2.66
C VAL A 409 8.01 -18.49 3.95
N ASP A 410 8.01 -17.71 5.03
CA ASP A 410 8.51 -18.13 6.34
C ASP A 410 7.66 -19.24 6.99
N GLU A 411 6.42 -19.43 6.56
CA GLU A 411 5.49 -20.44 7.08
C GLU A 411 5.33 -21.65 6.15
N CYS A 412 5.89 -21.57 4.93
CA CYS A 412 5.83 -22.59 3.90
C CYS A 412 6.65 -23.86 4.27
N SER A 413 7.72 -23.73 5.07
CA SER A 413 8.55 -24.86 5.53
C SER A 413 9.28 -24.57 6.84
N TRP A 414 9.64 -25.62 7.59
CA TRP A 414 10.59 -25.54 8.71
C TRP A 414 12.03 -25.25 8.24
N TYR A 415 12.35 -25.59 6.99
CA TYR A 415 13.64 -25.35 6.37
C TYR A 415 13.62 -24.06 5.54
N ARG A 416 14.81 -23.51 5.24
CA ARG A 416 14.91 -22.37 4.32
C ARG A 416 14.28 -22.73 2.98
N VAL A 417 13.41 -21.85 2.51
CA VAL A 417 12.87 -21.82 1.16
C VAL A 417 13.01 -20.40 0.63
N ASP A 418 13.42 -20.25 -0.63
CA ASP A 418 13.54 -18.93 -1.26
C ASP A 418 12.20 -18.51 -1.91
N SER A 419 11.34 -19.48 -2.20
CA SER A 419 9.97 -19.29 -2.66
C SER A 419 9.00 -20.28 -2.01
N CYS A 420 7.73 -19.90 -1.82
CA CYS A 420 6.70 -20.87 -1.46
C CYS A 420 6.55 -22.00 -2.50
N SER A 421 6.94 -21.78 -3.76
CA SER A 421 6.96 -22.84 -4.79
C SER A 421 8.00 -23.93 -4.56
N ASP A 422 8.98 -23.70 -3.67
CA ASP A 422 9.98 -24.72 -3.31
C ASP A 422 9.38 -25.82 -2.41
N SER A 423 8.26 -25.54 -1.74
CA SER A 423 7.63 -26.44 -0.75
C SER A 423 6.17 -26.75 -1.03
N LEU A 424 5.49 -25.95 -1.85
CA LEU A 424 4.09 -26.10 -2.22
C LEU A 424 3.96 -26.15 -3.74
N SER A 425 3.03 -26.96 -4.24
CA SER A 425 2.65 -27.01 -5.65
C SER A 425 1.18 -26.61 -5.85
N MET A 426 0.91 -26.00 -7.00
CA MET A 426 -0.45 -25.62 -7.40
C MET A 426 -1.35 -26.86 -7.47
N GLY A 427 -2.49 -26.80 -6.78
CA GLY A 427 -3.45 -27.90 -6.69
C GLY A 427 -3.19 -28.90 -5.55
N ASP A 428 -2.13 -28.72 -4.77
CA ASP A 428 -1.85 -29.59 -3.62
C ASP A 428 -2.95 -29.50 -2.57
N VAL A 429 -3.37 -30.66 -2.07
CA VAL A 429 -4.30 -30.77 -0.94
C VAL A 429 -3.49 -31.16 0.30
N LEU A 430 -3.35 -30.24 1.26
CA LEU A 430 -2.46 -30.38 2.41
C LEU A 430 -3.14 -29.91 3.70
N ASN A 431 -2.60 -30.37 4.83
CA ASN A 431 -2.97 -29.89 6.16
C ASN A 431 -2.12 -28.68 6.56
N PHE A 432 -2.78 -27.67 7.10
CA PHE A 432 -2.19 -26.42 7.53
C PHE A 432 -2.63 -26.06 8.94
N LYS A 433 -1.72 -25.49 9.73
CA LYS A 433 -2.02 -24.97 11.05
C LYS A 433 -2.43 -23.49 10.96
N VAL A 434 -3.48 -23.10 11.68
CA VAL A 434 -3.90 -21.70 11.81
C VAL A 434 -2.97 -20.97 12.76
N ILE A 435 -2.29 -19.94 12.26
CA ILE A 435 -1.41 -19.09 13.06
C ILE A 435 -2.14 -17.87 13.58
N GLU A 436 -2.86 -17.19 12.68
CA GLU A 436 -3.56 -15.94 12.98
C GLU A 436 -4.83 -15.84 12.14
N ILE A 437 -5.88 -15.26 12.74
CA ILE A 437 -7.14 -14.94 12.07
C ILE A 437 -7.28 -13.42 12.08
N ASP A 438 -7.25 -12.81 10.90
CA ASP A 438 -7.44 -11.39 10.73
C ASP A 438 -8.89 -11.09 10.30
N TYR A 439 -9.71 -10.82 11.31
CA TYR A 439 -11.12 -10.43 11.12
C TYR A 439 -11.30 -9.07 10.44
N SER A 440 -10.26 -8.24 10.36
CA SER A 440 -10.37 -6.89 9.77
C SER A 440 -10.36 -6.91 8.25
N ILE A 441 -9.57 -7.82 7.66
CA ILE A 441 -9.48 -8.02 6.20
C ILE A 441 -10.13 -9.33 5.73
N GLY A 442 -10.60 -10.16 6.67
CA GLY A 442 -11.29 -11.42 6.40
C GLY A 442 -10.34 -12.46 5.82
N SER A 443 -9.23 -12.70 6.50
CA SER A 443 -8.21 -13.65 6.05
C SER A 443 -7.64 -14.47 7.21
N VAL A 444 -7.07 -15.63 6.89
CA VAL A 444 -6.42 -16.52 7.85
C VAL A 444 -4.99 -16.77 7.39
N LEU A 445 -4.02 -16.53 8.28
CA LEU A 445 -2.64 -16.93 8.11
C LEU A 445 -2.49 -18.40 8.50
N LEU A 446 -2.07 -19.19 7.53
CA LEU A 446 -1.79 -20.61 7.67
C LEU A 446 -0.29 -20.87 7.72
N SER A 447 0.06 -22.03 8.27
CA SER A 447 1.42 -22.54 8.30
C SER A 447 1.48 -24.02 7.93
N ARG A 448 2.51 -24.39 7.18
CA ARG A 448 2.85 -25.78 6.89
C ARG A 448 3.77 -26.39 7.96
N LYS A 449 4.23 -25.58 8.92
CA LYS A 449 5.02 -25.99 10.08
C LYS A 449 4.14 -26.74 11.09
N LEU A 450 3.92 -28.02 10.82
CA LEU A 450 3.17 -28.92 11.70
C LEU A 450 4.07 -29.59 12.75
N ASP A 451 3.47 -29.95 13.88
CA ASP A 451 4.15 -30.60 15.02
C ASP A 451 4.71 -32.00 14.70
N GLU A 452 4.18 -32.67 13.68
CA GLU A 452 4.63 -34.00 13.21
C GLU A 452 6.03 -33.93 12.58
N ASN A 453 6.34 -32.82 11.91
CA ASN A 453 7.59 -32.59 11.18
C ASN A 453 8.49 -31.57 11.88
N ASP A 454 8.27 -31.35 13.18
CA ASP A 454 8.98 -30.34 13.96
C ASP A 454 10.45 -30.72 14.18
N PRO A 455 11.41 -29.94 13.64
CA PRO A 455 12.84 -30.17 13.82
C PRO A 455 13.29 -30.21 15.28
N TRP A 456 12.63 -29.50 16.19
CA TRP A 456 12.98 -29.49 17.61
C TRP A 456 12.72 -30.80 18.32
N LYS A 457 11.80 -31.62 17.78
CA LYS A 457 11.52 -32.96 18.29
C LYS A 457 12.33 -34.04 17.60
N GLN A 458 12.73 -33.80 16.35
CA GLN A 458 13.41 -34.77 15.51
C GLN A 458 14.93 -34.71 15.61
N ASN A 459 15.49 -33.53 15.91
CA ASN A 459 16.93 -33.28 15.92
C ASN A 459 17.45 -32.99 17.32
N GLU A 460 18.75 -33.24 17.51
CA GLU A 460 19.47 -32.83 18.71
C GLU A 460 19.64 -31.29 18.71
N VAL A 461 19.24 -30.65 19.81
CA VAL A 461 19.27 -29.19 19.94
C VAL A 461 20.62 -28.73 20.51
N PRO A 462 21.41 -27.94 19.78
CA PRO A 462 22.73 -27.44 20.22
C PRO A 462 22.71 -26.81 21.61
N GLU A 463 23.75 -27.02 22.41
CA GLU A 463 23.93 -26.44 23.75
C GLU A 463 24.49 -25.02 23.74
N ILE A 464 24.34 -24.32 24.88
CA ILE A 464 24.92 -22.98 25.03
C ILE A 464 26.45 -23.10 24.98
N GLY A 465 27.07 -22.31 24.11
CA GLY A 465 28.50 -22.34 23.82
C GLY A 465 28.88 -23.13 22.56
N ASP A 466 27.94 -23.91 21.99
CA ASP A 466 28.19 -24.64 20.75
C ASP A 466 28.38 -23.69 19.57
N LYS A 467 29.25 -24.10 18.64
CA LYS A 467 29.44 -23.43 17.36
C LYS A 467 28.59 -24.10 16.30
N ILE A 468 27.71 -23.32 15.70
CA ILE A 468 26.74 -23.78 14.71
C ILE A 468 26.81 -22.93 13.46
N ASP A 469 26.47 -23.52 12.32
CA ASP A 469 26.29 -22.72 11.11
C ASP A 469 24.84 -22.28 10.99
N VAL A 470 24.62 -20.98 10.93
CA VAL A 470 23.31 -20.35 10.82
C VAL A 470 23.24 -19.57 9.53
N GLU A 471 22.19 -19.82 8.76
CA GLU A 471 21.86 -19.05 7.56
C GLU A 471 20.84 -17.97 7.90
N ILE A 472 21.19 -16.71 7.67
CA ILE A 472 20.29 -15.59 7.97
C ILE A 472 19.25 -15.50 6.85
N THR A 473 17.98 -15.68 7.19
CA THR A 473 16.88 -15.71 6.22
C THR A 473 16.16 -14.37 6.13
N ASN A 474 15.91 -13.72 7.27
CA ASN A 474 15.09 -12.51 7.32
C ASN A 474 15.56 -11.51 8.39
N VAL A 475 15.19 -10.25 8.24
CA VAL A 475 15.50 -9.17 9.19
C VAL A 475 14.24 -8.82 9.97
N LEU A 476 14.35 -8.86 11.29
CA LEU A 476 13.35 -8.35 12.22
C LEU A 476 13.80 -6.99 12.77
N GLN A 477 12.91 -6.31 13.49
CA GLN A 477 13.19 -4.96 13.98
C GLN A 477 14.47 -4.88 14.83
N ALA A 478 14.67 -5.83 15.75
CA ALA A 478 15.79 -5.84 16.71
C ALA A 478 16.79 -7.00 16.53
N SER A 479 16.47 -7.96 15.67
CA SER A 479 17.26 -9.18 15.45
C SER A 479 17.18 -9.62 13.99
N PHE A 480 18.03 -10.55 13.61
CA PHE A 480 17.85 -11.36 12.43
C PHE A 480 17.20 -12.68 12.82
N LYS A 481 16.42 -13.21 11.89
CA LYS A 481 15.96 -14.60 11.93
C LYS A 481 16.85 -15.42 10.99
N GLY A 482 17.30 -16.56 11.46
CA GLY A 482 18.06 -17.51 10.68
C GLY A 482 17.59 -18.94 10.95
N VAL A 483 18.13 -19.85 10.17
CA VAL A 483 17.81 -21.28 10.26
C VAL A 483 19.08 -22.10 10.09
N LEU A 484 19.15 -23.22 10.81
CA LEU A 484 20.20 -24.21 10.67
C LEU A 484 19.80 -25.21 9.57
N GLU A 485 20.76 -25.96 9.02
CA GLU A 485 20.47 -26.97 7.98
C GLU A 485 19.47 -28.05 8.43
N ASN A 486 19.42 -28.33 9.73
CA ASN A 486 18.47 -29.28 10.31
C ASN A 486 17.08 -28.67 10.58
N GLY A 487 16.83 -27.41 10.24
CA GLY A 487 15.53 -26.74 10.39
C GLY A 487 15.30 -26.06 11.75
N LEU A 488 16.28 -26.07 12.67
CA LEU A 488 16.17 -25.31 13.91
C LEU A 488 16.26 -23.81 13.63
N GLU A 489 15.37 -23.01 14.23
CA GLU A 489 15.38 -21.56 14.09
C GLU A 489 16.38 -20.90 15.04
N ALA A 490 16.97 -19.80 14.59
CA ALA A 490 17.93 -19.01 15.34
C ALA A 490 17.58 -17.51 15.28
N TYR A 491 17.60 -16.85 16.43
CA TYR A 491 17.54 -15.40 16.55
C TYR A 491 18.92 -14.83 16.81
N ILE A 492 19.30 -13.82 16.03
CA ILE A 492 20.59 -13.16 16.15
C ILE A 492 20.32 -11.68 16.39
N PRO A 493 20.34 -11.19 17.65
CA PRO A 493 20.14 -9.77 17.93
C PRO A 493 21.13 -8.93 17.10
N LYS A 494 20.71 -7.77 16.56
CA LYS A 494 21.58 -6.93 15.70
C LYS A 494 22.91 -6.59 16.38
N ARG A 495 22.90 -6.40 17.71
CA ARG A 495 24.10 -6.17 18.54
C ARG A 495 25.08 -7.36 18.62
N GLU A 496 24.61 -8.55 18.29
CA GLU A 496 25.38 -9.80 18.31
C GLU A 496 26.00 -10.11 16.94
N ILE A 497 25.81 -9.25 15.92
CA ILE A 497 26.48 -9.36 14.63
C ILE A 497 27.91 -8.81 14.70
N SER A 498 28.11 -7.67 15.36
CA SER A 498 29.40 -7.00 15.42
C SER A 498 29.60 -6.23 16.73
N TRP A 499 30.87 -6.00 17.09
CA TRP A 499 31.25 -5.12 18.21
C TRP A 499 31.01 -3.64 17.88
N ILE A 500 30.85 -3.31 16.59
CA ILE A 500 30.39 -1.99 16.15
C ILE A 500 28.90 -1.97 15.85
N GLU A 501 28.31 -0.81 16.08
CA GLU A 501 26.98 -0.49 15.58
C GLU A 501 27.10 -0.28 14.05
N LEU A 502 26.53 -1.22 13.30
CA LEU A 502 26.50 -1.17 11.84
C LEU A 502 25.25 -0.41 11.39
N PRO A 503 25.35 0.45 10.36
CA PRO A 503 24.19 1.03 9.70
C PRO A 503 23.24 -0.04 9.18
N GLU A 504 21.96 0.30 9.06
CA GLU A 504 20.94 -0.66 8.60
C GLU A 504 21.24 -1.20 7.19
N ASP A 505 21.75 -0.35 6.29
CA ASP A 505 22.14 -0.75 4.94
C ASP A 505 23.27 -1.80 4.93
N GLU A 506 24.23 -1.67 5.85
CA GLU A 506 25.30 -2.67 6.01
C GLU A 506 24.80 -3.95 6.68
N LEU A 507 23.78 -3.86 7.55
CA LEU A 507 23.16 -5.03 8.17
C LEU A 507 22.41 -5.89 7.15
N LEU A 508 21.80 -5.29 6.11
CA LEU A 508 21.11 -6.01 5.05
C LEU A 508 22.04 -6.95 4.26
N GLN A 509 23.36 -6.67 4.23
CA GLN A 509 24.31 -7.49 3.49
C GLN A 509 24.51 -8.89 4.08
N TYR A 510 24.06 -9.12 5.32
CA TYR A 510 24.16 -10.41 6.02
C TYR A 510 23.02 -11.36 5.65
N VAL A 511 21.92 -10.84 5.12
CA VAL A 511 20.76 -11.64 4.73
C VAL A 511 21.10 -12.55 3.55
N GLY A 512 20.62 -13.79 3.60
CA GLY A 512 20.85 -14.83 2.61
C GLY A 512 22.22 -15.51 2.69
N LYS A 513 23.04 -15.18 3.69
CA LYS A 513 24.38 -15.75 3.90
C LYS A 513 24.42 -16.66 5.13
N LYS A 514 25.28 -17.67 5.04
CA LYS A 514 25.59 -18.63 6.11
C LYS A 514 26.83 -18.19 6.89
N PHE A 515 26.72 -18.18 8.21
CA PHE A 515 27.81 -17.83 9.12
C PHE A 515 27.93 -18.86 10.25
N ASN A 516 29.15 -19.14 10.66
CA ASN A 516 29.38 -19.84 11.91
C ASN A 516 29.07 -18.87 13.07
N MET A 517 28.38 -19.32 14.11
CA MET A 517 27.97 -18.51 15.26
C MET A 517 27.99 -19.33 16.54
N ILE A 518 28.08 -18.65 17.69
CA ILE A 518 28.02 -19.30 19.01
C ILE A 518 26.59 -19.21 19.54
N VAL A 519 26.05 -20.31 20.06
CA VAL A 519 24.80 -20.30 20.83
C VAL A 519 25.02 -19.60 22.16
N THR A 520 24.35 -18.48 22.38
CA THR A 520 24.45 -17.70 23.63
C THR A 520 23.32 -18.00 24.60
N ASP A 521 22.15 -18.37 24.09
CA ASP A 521 20.97 -18.69 24.90
C ASP A 521 19.99 -19.59 24.14
N LYS A 522 18.99 -20.14 24.83
CA LYS A 522 17.88 -20.91 24.23
C LYS A 522 16.53 -20.37 24.73
N VAL A 523 15.60 -20.14 23.81
CA VAL A 523 14.24 -19.68 24.13
C VAL A 523 13.25 -20.82 23.87
N ASP A 524 13.06 -21.68 24.86
CA ASP A 524 12.23 -22.89 24.73
C ASP A 524 10.78 -22.59 24.33
N SER A 525 10.20 -21.48 24.82
CA SER A 525 8.83 -21.07 24.48
C SER A 525 8.65 -20.70 23.01
N GLU A 526 9.71 -20.22 22.37
CA GLU A 526 9.71 -19.79 20.97
C GLU A 526 10.33 -20.83 20.04
N ARG A 527 10.84 -21.95 20.58
CA ARG A 527 11.58 -22.97 19.83
C ARG A 527 12.65 -22.30 18.95
N ALA A 528 13.47 -21.44 19.57
CA ALA A 528 14.54 -20.72 18.87
C ALA A 528 15.83 -20.65 19.70
N LEU A 529 16.98 -20.76 19.01
CA LEU A 529 18.31 -20.54 19.58
C LEU A 529 18.68 -19.06 19.52
N VAL A 530 19.31 -18.51 20.54
CA VAL A 530 19.92 -17.17 20.45
C VAL A 530 21.38 -17.32 20.10
N CYS A 531 21.81 -16.66 19.02
CA CYS A 531 23.16 -16.84 18.47
C CYS A 531 23.93 -15.51 18.43
N SER A 532 25.26 -15.61 18.52
CA SER A 532 26.17 -14.47 18.37
C SER A 532 27.27 -14.77 17.36
N LEU A 533 27.36 -13.90 16.36
CA LEU A 533 28.47 -13.87 15.41
C LEU A 533 29.67 -13.14 16.02
N ARG A 534 29.39 -12.06 16.75
CA ARG A 534 30.36 -11.19 17.40
C ARG A 534 31.23 -11.94 18.42
N ASP A 535 30.64 -12.87 19.16
CA ASP A 535 31.34 -13.60 20.23
C ASP A 535 32.36 -14.64 19.70
N LEU A 536 32.42 -14.88 18.37
CA LEU A 536 33.54 -15.60 17.75
C LEU A 536 34.85 -14.80 17.78
N GLU A 537 34.76 -13.49 17.89
CA GLU A 537 35.91 -12.60 17.99
C GLU A 537 36.21 -12.23 19.45
N PRO A 538 37.48 -12.06 19.83
CA PRO A 538 37.84 -11.64 21.18
C PRO A 538 37.30 -10.24 21.49
N ASP A 539 36.67 -10.05 22.66
CA ASP A 539 36.13 -8.75 23.11
C ASP A 539 37.22 -7.65 23.04
N PRO A 540 37.10 -6.68 22.11
CA PRO A 540 38.12 -5.65 21.88
C PRO A 540 38.24 -4.69 23.07
N TRP A 541 37.25 -4.66 23.98
CA TRP A 541 37.25 -3.79 25.15
C TRP A 541 38.18 -4.27 26.28
N LYS A 542 38.56 -5.55 26.30
CA LYS A 542 39.41 -6.11 27.38
C LYS A 542 40.81 -5.49 27.41
N ASN A 543 41.37 -5.12 26.25
CA ASN A 543 42.73 -4.53 26.14
C ASN A 543 42.74 -3.13 25.51
N ILE A 544 41.58 -2.47 25.44
CA ILE A 544 41.40 -1.21 24.70
C ILE A 544 42.38 -0.11 25.08
N HIS A 545 42.84 -0.07 26.33
CA HIS A 545 43.78 0.94 26.84
C HIS A 545 45.19 0.84 26.28
N LYS A 546 45.61 -0.37 25.92
CA LYS A 546 46.94 -0.60 25.35
C LYS A 546 46.98 -0.14 23.90
N GLU A 547 45.90 -0.35 23.18
CA GLU A 547 45.78 0.03 21.78
C GLU A 547 45.35 1.50 21.66
N TYR A 548 44.21 1.91 22.22
CA TYR A 548 43.62 3.24 22.02
C TYR A 548 43.84 4.16 23.24
N PHE A 549 45.09 4.53 23.53
CA PHE A 549 45.39 5.48 24.60
C PHE A 549 45.10 6.94 24.19
N VAL A 550 44.81 7.79 25.19
CA VAL A 550 44.52 9.21 24.96
C VAL A 550 45.71 9.90 24.28
N GLY A 551 45.44 10.60 23.19
CA GLY A 551 46.43 11.29 22.36
C GLY A 551 46.96 10.49 21.17
N ARG A 552 46.68 9.19 21.09
CA ARG A 552 46.99 8.36 19.91
C ARG A 552 46.28 8.92 18.68
N GLU A 553 47.05 9.12 17.62
CA GLU A 553 46.54 9.50 16.29
C GLU A 553 46.22 8.25 15.47
N LEU A 554 45.16 8.33 14.69
CA LEU A 554 44.66 7.26 13.84
C LEU A 554 43.79 7.84 12.72
N ASN A 555 43.59 7.06 11.67
CA ASN A 555 42.68 7.40 10.59
C ASN A 555 41.38 6.65 10.80
N GLY A 556 40.27 7.39 10.84
CA GLY A 556 38.93 6.80 10.94
C GLY A 556 38.13 7.02 9.66
N LYS A 557 37.29 6.07 9.27
CA LYS A 557 36.41 6.18 8.10
C LYS A 557 35.00 6.55 8.55
N ILE A 558 34.35 7.54 7.93
CA ILE A 558 33.01 7.97 8.33
C ILE A 558 32.00 6.85 8.06
N ILE A 559 31.26 6.46 9.11
CA ILE A 559 30.15 5.51 9.02
C ILE A 559 28.81 6.25 9.02
N GLU A 560 28.68 7.28 9.87
CA GLU A 560 27.40 7.96 10.11
C GLU A 560 27.63 9.45 10.41
N ILE A 561 26.73 10.30 9.93
CA ILE A 561 26.76 11.76 10.11
C ILE A 561 25.39 12.19 10.63
N ASN A 562 25.35 12.70 11.87
CA ASN A 562 24.14 13.20 12.52
C ASN A 562 24.35 14.61 13.07
N GLU A 563 23.26 15.34 13.36
CA GLU A 563 23.29 16.74 13.85
C GLU A 563 24.14 16.96 15.12
N PHE A 564 24.37 15.90 15.90
CA PHE A 564 25.09 15.96 17.16
C PHE A 564 26.55 15.46 17.06
N ASN A 565 26.85 14.57 16.12
CA ASN A 565 28.16 13.92 16.04
C ASN A 565 28.40 13.22 14.69
N VAL A 566 29.67 12.96 14.41
CA VAL A 566 30.12 12.09 13.30
C VAL A 566 30.71 10.81 13.90
N LEU A 567 30.24 9.66 13.41
CA LEU A 567 30.71 8.33 13.80
C LEU A 567 31.79 7.85 12.82
N LEU A 568 32.89 7.36 13.35
CA LEU A 568 34.02 6.85 12.58
C LEU A 568 34.30 5.38 12.93
N ASP A 569 34.53 4.56 11.91
CA ASP A 569 35.23 3.28 12.02
C ASP A 569 36.70 3.58 12.30
N ILE A 570 37.22 3.05 13.40
CA ILE A 570 38.62 3.22 13.82
C ILE A 570 39.44 1.93 13.78
N GLY A 571 38.94 0.92 13.07
CA GLY A 571 39.54 -0.40 12.94
C GLY A 571 39.31 -1.29 14.16
N ASN A 572 39.68 -2.57 14.03
CA ASN A 572 39.50 -3.61 15.06
C ASN A 572 38.05 -3.75 15.55
N ASN A 573 37.06 -3.55 14.66
CA ASN A 573 35.64 -3.55 15.00
C ASN A 573 35.32 -2.63 16.19
N LEU A 574 35.82 -1.39 16.13
CA LEU A 574 35.53 -0.34 17.09
C LEU A 574 35.08 0.93 16.38
N THR A 575 34.17 1.67 17.02
CA THR A 575 33.78 3.00 16.57
C THR A 575 34.27 4.09 17.52
N GLY A 576 34.54 5.26 16.95
CA GLY A 576 34.78 6.47 17.71
C GLY A 576 33.90 7.63 17.23
N ARG A 577 33.48 8.45 18.19
CA ARG A 577 32.55 9.57 17.95
C ARG A 577 33.27 10.91 18.04
N ILE A 578 33.10 11.76 17.02
CA ILE A 578 33.46 13.18 17.08
C ILE A 578 32.19 13.99 17.37
N PRO A 579 32.06 14.61 18.56
CA PRO A 579 30.97 15.54 18.83
C PRO A 579 30.99 16.76 17.89
N SER A 580 29.81 17.26 17.50
CA SER A 580 29.66 18.39 16.58
C SER A 580 30.40 19.66 17.03
N ILE A 581 30.57 19.84 18.35
CA ILE A 581 31.35 20.96 18.90
C ILE A 581 32.81 20.92 18.45
N TYR A 582 33.43 19.73 18.36
CA TYR A 582 34.82 19.60 17.90
C TYR A 582 34.91 19.80 16.39
N LEU A 583 33.89 19.44 15.62
CA LEU A 583 33.84 19.69 14.17
C LEU A 583 33.73 21.19 13.87
N LYS A 584 32.83 21.90 14.55
CA LYS A 584 32.64 23.35 14.39
C LYS A 584 33.87 24.19 14.75
N GLU A 585 34.71 23.71 15.68
CA GLU A 585 35.98 24.35 16.04
C GLU A 585 37.10 24.17 14.97
N SER A 586 36.89 23.29 13.99
CA SER A 586 37.92 22.79 13.07
C SER A 586 38.05 23.54 11.74
N GLY A 587 37.30 24.63 11.55
CA GLY A 587 37.32 25.45 10.33
C GLY A 587 36.01 25.40 9.53
N TYR A 588 35.90 26.23 8.49
CA TYR A 588 34.67 26.41 7.71
C TYR A 588 34.16 25.11 7.07
N GLU A 589 35.08 24.30 6.53
CA GLU A 589 34.80 22.97 5.94
C GLU A 589 34.02 22.05 6.89
N PHE A 590 34.39 22.01 8.18
CA PHE A 590 33.75 21.15 9.18
C PHE A 590 32.67 21.85 10.01
N ALA A 591 32.49 23.15 9.84
CA ALA A 591 31.39 23.88 10.46
C ALA A 591 30.04 23.47 9.86
N ASP A 592 30.04 23.20 8.55
CA ASP A 592 28.91 22.64 7.79
C ASP A 592 29.13 21.16 7.43
N TYR A 593 29.58 20.37 8.41
CA TYR A 593 29.97 18.98 8.20
C TYR A 593 28.84 18.06 7.69
N MET A 594 27.57 18.41 7.91
CA MET A 594 26.42 17.64 7.41
C MET A 594 26.34 17.65 5.88
N ASN A 595 26.76 18.76 5.25
CA ASN A 595 26.74 18.91 3.80
C ASN A 595 28.11 18.59 3.16
N ASN A 596 29.20 18.81 3.91
CA ASN A 596 30.56 18.75 3.37
C ASN A 596 31.27 17.41 3.58
N LEU A 597 30.81 16.57 4.52
CA LEU A 597 31.39 15.26 4.75
C LEU A 597 30.56 14.17 4.08
N VAL A 598 31.24 13.15 3.59
CA VAL A 598 30.61 12.03 2.89
C VAL A 598 30.88 10.74 3.67
N ILE A 599 29.86 9.89 3.78
CA ILE A 599 30.02 8.54 4.33
C ILE A 599 31.12 7.81 3.55
N GLY A 600 32.03 7.18 4.28
CA GLY A 600 33.19 6.49 3.74
C GLY A 600 34.44 7.36 3.56
N GLN A 601 34.37 8.67 3.80
CA GLN A 601 35.54 9.54 3.81
C GLN A 601 36.47 9.22 5.00
N GLY A 602 37.79 9.22 4.78
CA GLY A 602 38.79 9.09 5.84
C GLY A 602 39.09 10.42 6.54
N LEU A 603 39.12 10.44 7.86
CA LEU A 603 39.49 11.59 8.69
C LEU A 603 40.67 11.25 9.60
N GLU A 604 41.66 12.15 9.64
CA GLU A 604 42.75 12.11 10.61
C GLU A 604 42.26 12.60 11.98
N VAL A 605 42.32 11.71 12.96
CA VAL A 605 41.77 11.94 14.29
C VAL A 605 42.73 11.49 15.38
N PHE A 606 42.49 11.96 16.60
CA PHE A 606 43.14 11.42 17.78
C PHE A 606 42.14 11.06 18.88
N VAL A 607 42.52 10.07 19.69
CA VAL A 607 41.74 9.63 20.85
C VAL A 607 41.74 10.75 21.90
N SER A 608 40.58 11.39 22.11
CA SER A 608 40.41 12.41 23.14
C SER A 608 40.09 11.81 24.50
N LYS A 609 39.29 10.74 24.54
CA LYS A 609 38.89 10.04 25.76
C LYS A 609 38.33 8.65 25.45
N VAL A 610 38.60 7.68 26.31
CA VAL A 610 38.02 6.32 26.24
C VAL A 610 37.06 6.14 27.41
N PHE A 611 35.88 5.57 27.14
CA PHE A 611 34.85 5.30 28.15
C PHE A 611 34.59 3.80 28.25
N LEU A 612 35.12 3.15 29.30
CA LEU A 612 34.97 1.71 29.51
C LEU A 612 33.54 1.29 29.82
N GLY A 613 32.90 1.95 30.80
CA GLY A 613 31.57 1.56 31.26
C GLY A 613 30.48 1.73 30.19
N ARG A 614 30.73 2.59 29.20
CA ARG A 614 29.82 2.83 28.06
C ARG A 614 30.35 2.26 26.75
N LYS A 615 31.47 1.55 26.78
CA LYS A 615 32.15 0.96 25.62
C LYS A 615 32.12 1.90 24.39
N TYR A 616 32.64 3.13 24.52
CA TYR A 616 32.82 4.02 23.38
C TYR A 616 34.08 4.90 23.48
N ILE A 617 34.61 5.30 22.31
CA ILE A 617 35.79 6.17 22.19
C ILE A 617 35.35 7.55 21.67
N ARG A 618 35.80 8.62 22.33
CA ARG A 618 35.61 9.99 21.85
C ARG A 618 36.84 10.44 21.10
N LEU A 619 36.63 10.91 19.88
CA LEU A 619 37.67 11.37 18.97
C LEU A 619 37.62 12.89 18.81
N ASN A 620 38.72 13.46 18.32
CA ASN A 620 38.81 14.84 17.87
C ASN A 620 39.73 14.90 16.65
N LEU A 621 39.52 15.87 15.76
CA LEU A 621 40.32 16.03 14.55
C LEU A 621 41.76 16.41 14.89
N THR A 622 42.73 15.77 14.24
CA THR A 622 44.17 16.00 14.48
C THR A 622 44.55 17.47 14.29
N ARG A 623 43.91 18.18 13.36
CA ARG A 623 44.11 19.63 13.16
C ARG A 623 43.74 20.53 14.34
N ASN A 624 42.96 20.05 15.31
CA ASN A 624 42.67 20.81 16.53
C ASN A 624 43.78 20.72 17.58
N LYS A 625 44.72 19.78 17.41
CA LYS A 625 45.84 19.57 18.34
C LYS A 625 46.83 20.74 18.29
N SER A 626 47.08 21.31 17.11
CA SER A 626 47.93 22.50 16.90
C SER A 626 47.34 23.79 17.50
N LYS A 627 46.05 24.06 17.28
CA LYS A 627 45.35 25.23 17.87
C LYS A 627 45.37 25.23 19.40
N ARG A 628 45.29 24.05 20.05
CA ARG A 628 45.41 23.92 21.51
C ARG A 628 46.83 24.13 22.02
N GLY A 629 47.84 23.73 21.25
CA GLY A 629 49.25 24.01 21.52
C GLY A 629 49.57 25.51 21.43
N GLU A 630 49.06 26.19 20.40
CA GLU A 630 49.18 27.64 20.24
C GLU A 630 48.47 28.42 21.35
N ASN A 631 47.23 28.03 21.72
CA ASN A 631 46.53 28.67 22.83
C ASN A 631 47.23 28.47 24.18
N LYS A 632 47.84 27.30 24.45
CA LYS A 632 48.69 27.12 25.64
C LYS A 632 49.96 27.99 25.58
N ALA A 633 50.62 28.08 24.42
CA ALA A 633 51.80 28.93 24.25
C ALA A 633 51.49 30.44 24.38
N ILE A 634 50.32 30.89 23.89
CA ILE A 634 49.81 32.26 24.03
C ILE A 634 49.45 32.57 25.49
N THR A 635 48.87 31.59 26.22
CA THR A 635 48.54 31.75 27.65
C THR A 635 49.79 31.80 28.53
N VAL A 636 50.83 31.02 28.21
CA VAL A 636 52.14 31.05 28.88
C VAL A 636 52.88 32.36 28.57
N LYS A 637 52.86 32.85 27.31
CA LYS A 637 53.42 34.17 26.95
C LYS A 637 52.68 35.34 27.62
N LYS A 638 51.36 35.25 27.82
CA LYS A 638 50.59 36.26 28.58
C LYS A 638 50.89 36.23 30.08
N LYS A 639 51.12 35.05 30.67
CA LYS A 639 51.55 34.93 32.09
C LYS A 639 52.97 35.45 32.31
N ASN A 640 53.89 35.29 31.36
CA ASN A 640 55.26 35.80 31.47
C ASN A 640 55.41 37.29 31.10
N LYS A 641 54.39 37.94 30.53
CA LYS A 641 54.34 39.40 30.33
C LYS A 641 53.71 40.17 31.49
N ASN A 642 53.06 39.48 32.42
CA ASN A 642 52.46 40.04 33.64
C ASN A 642 53.22 39.62 34.91
N LYS A 643 54.50 39.27 34.79
CA LYS A 643 55.42 39.05 35.91
C LYS A 643 56.57 40.01 35.82
#